data_AF-A0A319CLQ7-F1
#
_entry.id   AF-A0A319CLQ7-F1
#
_cell.length_a   1.000
_cell.length_b   1.000
_cell.length_c   1.000
_cell.angle_alpha   90.00
_cell.angle_beta   90.00
_cell.angle_gamma   90.00
#
_symmetry.space_group_name_H-M   'P 1'
#
loop_
_entity.id
_entity.type
_entity.pdbx_description
1 polymer ?
#
loop_
_entity_poly.entity_id
_entity_poly.type
_entity_poly.pdbx_seq_one_letter_code
_entity_poly.pdbx_strand_id
1 'polypeptide(L)'
;MPCISSRPITLRNFISRLRDQAIETAEKEALQAWGTTAVDACLSTSSIPQLAWEAARLSEVLIPNGWIKLLRNLVNAIIVGSTDGTSLSPALLRSLAFMIRQREGQWSPESTEILGALFSSLKVRLEQADRLGGLVDRKYELVCVLGVVIDAMVDIGVSTISHEQLYKPLIALLDGFSHDRELHVAQAAAYTGQALRGIQDDDTVGKASLRGLLRAIDLAMTVSGAVSSVDPSKIWEAVKSGIDGASRLRDFTWDMFKKRTGKSWYTALRATSVLIRTRSWDELSNFIQQAECRANKDFLCGLYAQLDLISQLIPPDQIQRIYKSIPESKYDRVQAWRMHTVCAIKEQTTPPEQKLASTLKRTKTYDWSLRSCGWEDVGQDLSSDGSALLDDSYRKCMPAREYYTKNALLEFYTQDDDKRLQIQRLSGDRLPVDHCYINLNVVDSDQGDEVPLESLFDCREQGGRKIWPKKIFIEGQAGVGKTTLCKKVVHDFLYRNLWSDSFDWILWLPLRHLKGKHADSYSIKDLFHHEYFSQHQESALLEDTLDSIVAWNSARVLWLLDGLDEVSQDWDADSPMGRFLQTLLKQPQTIISSRPYSTKQLSVVKQDLKLRTVGFHAEQIEKYIRAKEIHPDPETADKIWEFIDEHSRIREIAQIPVQLDALCYTWKEPLGNSNTARTMTTIYQAICVELLRKDLWRREKRIDGRTLTEQQTEELSEFEVQLHMQEEINLLEALAFHGLLTNIIDFDAPFKSSSLPDFSRNTGPAKPRYTA
;
A
#
# COMPACT_ATOMS: atom_id res chain seq x y z
N MET A 1 -14.20 -11.78 4.02
CA MET A 1 -13.12 -11.12 4.80
C MET A 1 -12.79 -9.81 4.12
N PRO A 2 -12.50 -8.73 4.86
CA PRO A 2 -11.97 -7.49 4.30
C PRO A 2 -10.60 -7.72 3.63
N CYS A 3 -10.28 -6.91 2.62
CA CYS A 3 -9.08 -7.09 1.80
C CYS A 3 -7.87 -6.39 2.43
N ILE A 4 -6.93 -7.15 2.99
CA ILE A 4 -5.70 -6.57 3.55
C ILE A 4 -4.71 -6.29 2.43
N SER A 5 -4.54 -5.02 2.07
CA SER A 5 -3.55 -4.56 1.09
C SER A 5 -2.42 -3.79 1.79
N SER A 6 -1.18 -4.28 1.72
CA SER A 6 0.02 -3.53 2.12
C SER A 6 0.31 -2.38 1.15
N ARG A 7 0.99 -1.30 1.56
CA ARG A 7 1.21 -0.15 0.67
C ARG A 7 2.13 -0.49 -0.54
N PRO A 8 1.92 0.12 -1.72
CA PRO A 8 2.89 0.05 -2.82
C PRO A 8 4.20 0.75 -2.44
N ILE A 9 5.32 0.02 -2.58
CA ILE A 9 6.68 0.53 -2.28
C ILE A 9 7.37 1.09 -3.55
N THR A 10 6.96 0.63 -4.73
CA THR A 10 7.51 1.07 -6.03
C THR A 10 6.45 1.73 -6.89
N LEU A 11 6.88 2.68 -7.73
CA LEU A 11 6.03 3.42 -8.65
C LEU A 11 5.38 2.50 -9.70
N ARG A 12 6.05 1.41 -10.09
CA ARG A 12 5.45 0.35 -10.91
C ARG A 12 4.27 -0.32 -10.19
N ASN A 13 4.41 -0.67 -8.91
CA ASN A 13 3.33 -1.30 -8.15
C ASN A 13 2.16 -0.32 -7.94
N PHE A 14 2.46 0.94 -7.57
CA PHE A 14 1.48 2.03 -7.42
C PHE A 14 0.64 2.24 -8.69
N ILE A 15 1.28 2.38 -9.86
CA ILE A 15 0.61 2.55 -11.15
C ILE A 15 -0.20 1.30 -11.52
N SER A 16 0.33 0.10 -11.26
CA SER A 16 -0.37 -1.15 -11.55
C SER A 16 -1.67 -1.27 -10.76
N ARG A 17 -1.67 -0.93 -9.47
CA ARG A 17 -2.86 -0.96 -8.60
C ARG A 17 -3.93 0.03 -9.05
N LEU A 18 -3.54 1.28 -9.33
CA LEU A 18 -4.49 2.31 -9.80
C LEU A 18 -5.12 2.01 -11.17
N ARG A 19 -4.46 1.20 -12.01
CA ARG A 19 -4.99 0.70 -13.29
C ARG A 19 -5.86 -0.55 -13.15
N ASP A 20 -5.75 -1.29 -12.06
CA ASP A 20 -6.58 -2.46 -11.83
C ASP A 20 -8.06 -2.05 -11.73
N GLN A 21 -8.92 -2.83 -12.37
CA GLN A 21 -10.38 -2.65 -12.30
C GLN A 21 -10.99 -3.40 -11.12
N ALA A 22 -10.28 -4.37 -10.53
CA ALA A 22 -10.71 -5.17 -9.39
C ALA A 22 -10.25 -4.60 -8.04
N ILE A 23 -9.50 -3.48 -8.02
CA ILE A 23 -9.06 -2.83 -6.78
C ILE A 23 -10.24 -2.33 -5.94
N GLU A 24 -10.10 -2.41 -4.62
CA GLU A 24 -11.09 -1.88 -3.68
C GLU A 24 -11.24 -0.35 -3.84
N THR A 25 -12.48 0.14 -3.79
CA THR A 25 -12.80 1.56 -3.97
C THR A 25 -12.06 2.44 -2.94
N ALA A 26 -11.97 2.01 -1.69
CA ALA A 26 -11.27 2.73 -0.63
C ALA A 26 -9.74 2.80 -0.88
N GLU A 27 -9.10 1.71 -1.32
CA GLU A 27 -7.69 1.74 -1.73
C GLU A 27 -7.49 2.69 -2.92
N LYS A 28 -8.41 2.66 -3.90
CA LYS A 28 -8.34 3.49 -5.09
C LYS A 28 -8.42 4.99 -4.75
N GLU A 29 -9.32 5.38 -3.86
CA GLU A 29 -9.45 6.77 -3.38
C GLU A 29 -8.19 7.20 -2.60
N ALA A 30 -7.68 6.34 -1.70
CA ALA A 30 -6.44 6.57 -0.97
C ALA A 30 -5.22 6.74 -1.90
N LEU A 31 -5.09 5.90 -2.92
CA LEU A 31 -4.03 5.98 -3.93
C LEU A 31 -4.20 7.22 -4.84
N GLN A 32 -5.42 7.63 -5.18
CA GLN A 32 -5.65 8.87 -5.94
C GLN A 32 -5.30 10.13 -5.14
N ALA A 33 -5.63 10.15 -3.85
CA ALA A 33 -5.21 11.21 -2.93
C ALA A 33 -3.67 11.26 -2.85
N TRP A 34 -3.01 10.11 -2.65
CA TRP A 34 -1.56 10.01 -2.63
C TRP A 34 -0.92 10.47 -3.94
N GLY A 35 -1.44 10.06 -5.10
CA GLY A 35 -0.95 10.53 -6.40
C GLY A 35 -1.03 12.04 -6.55
N THR A 36 -2.08 12.67 -5.99
CA THR A 36 -2.24 14.13 -5.95
C THR A 36 -1.22 14.78 -4.99
N THR A 37 -1.02 14.22 -3.79
CA THR A 37 0.03 14.69 -2.86
C THR A 37 1.44 14.51 -3.43
N ALA A 38 1.68 13.48 -4.22
CA ALA A 38 2.96 13.24 -4.89
C ALA A 38 3.23 14.26 -5.99
N VAL A 39 2.22 14.59 -6.80
CA VAL A 39 2.31 15.75 -7.72
C VAL A 39 2.68 17.01 -6.95
N ASP A 40 2.00 17.27 -5.82
CA ASP A 40 2.20 18.49 -5.03
C ASP A 40 3.59 18.56 -4.37
N ALA A 41 4.14 17.40 -3.94
CA ALA A 41 5.52 17.29 -3.46
C ALA A 41 6.54 17.58 -4.56
N CYS A 42 6.28 17.18 -5.81
CA CYS A 42 7.13 17.52 -6.95
C CYS A 42 7.16 19.02 -7.30
N LEU A 43 6.29 19.87 -6.74
CA LEU A 43 6.15 21.27 -7.18
C LEU A 43 7.15 22.24 -6.54
N SER A 44 8.01 21.78 -5.64
CA SER A 44 9.11 22.61 -5.14
C SER A 44 10.16 22.80 -6.24
N THR A 45 10.41 24.06 -6.64
CA THR A 45 11.24 24.41 -7.81
C THR A 45 12.65 23.81 -7.78
N SER A 46 13.20 23.57 -6.59
CA SER A 46 14.49 22.93 -6.35
C SER A 46 14.54 21.43 -6.72
N SER A 47 13.41 20.73 -6.68
CA SER A 47 13.36 19.26 -6.78
C SER A 47 12.85 18.76 -8.14
N ILE A 48 12.21 19.62 -8.94
CA ILE A 48 11.65 19.26 -10.26
C ILE A 48 12.68 18.60 -11.19
N PRO A 49 13.93 19.07 -11.35
CA PRO A 49 14.90 18.43 -12.25
C PRO A 49 15.32 17.01 -11.85
N GLN A 50 15.23 16.68 -10.56
CA GLN A 50 15.59 15.37 -10.01
C GLN A 50 14.41 14.39 -10.07
N LEU A 51 13.21 14.85 -9.74
CA LEU A 51 11.99 14.03 -9.67
C LEU A 51 11.18 13.99 -10.98
N ALA A 52 11.64 14.69 -12.04
CA ALA A 52 10.94 14.86 -13.31
C ALA A 52 10.35 13.56 -13.89
N TRP A 53 11.16 12.50 -13.90
CA TRP A 53 10.79 11.21 -14.46
C TRP A 53 9.72 10.49 -13.63
N GLU A 54 9.91 10.47 -12.32
CA GLU A 54 8.98 9.86 -11.37
C GLU A 54 7.62 10.58 -11.41
N ALA A 55 7.64 11.91 -11.48
CA ALA A 55 6.46 12.73 -11.68
C ALA A 55 5.77 12.45 -13.03
N ALA A 56 6.52 12.36 -14.13
CA ALA A 56 5.96 12.03 -15.44
C ALA A 56 5.36 10.62 -15.50
N ARG A 57 5.91 9.65 -14.77
CA ARG A 57 5.33 8.30 -14.62
C ARG A 57 4.01 8.34 -13.82
N LEU A 58 3.85 9.19 -12.81
CA LEU A 58 2.53 9.39 -12.16
C LEU A 58 1.45 9.87 -13.14
N SER A 59 1.82 10.59 -14.21
CA SER A 59 0.87 11.11 -15.22
C SER A 59 -0.01 10.06 -15.90
N GLU A 60 0.39 8.78 -15.84
CA GLU A 60 -0.36 7.61 -16.31
C GLU A 60 -1.65 7.30 -15.55
N VAL A 61 -1.76 7.76 -14.30
CA VAL A 61 -2.88 7.43 -13.39
C VAL A 61 -3.53 8.66 -12.77
N LEU A 62 -2.98 9.86 -13.02
CA LEU A 62 -3.55 11.12 -12.52
C LEU A 62 -4.87 11.47 -13.19
N ILE A 63 -5.81 11.91 -12.35
CA ILE A 63 -7.03 12.61 -12.78
C ILE A 63 -6.68 13.90 -13.56
N PRO A 64 -7.57 14.39 -14.45
CA PRO A 64 -7.26 15.49 -15.39
C PRO A 64 -6.66 16.74 -14.71
N ASN A 65 -7.23 17.18 -13.59
CA ASN A 65 -6.76 18.37 -12.87
C ASN A 65 -5.33 18.22 -12.35
N GLY A 66 -4.99 17.05 -11.78
CA GLY A 66 -3.63 16.75 -11.30
C GLY A 66 -2.62 16.66 -12.44
N TRP A 67 -3.03 16.10 -13.58
CA TRP A 67 -2.20 16.04 -14.78
C TRP A 67 -1.92 17.43 -15.38
N ILE A 68 -2.93 18.31 -15.44
CA ILE A 68 -2.77 19.71 -15.90
C ILE A 68 -1.85 20.49 -14.96
N LYS A 69 -2.01 20.32 -13.64
CA LYS A 69 -1.13 20.92 -12.62
C LYS A 69 0.32 20.50 -12.83
N LEU A 70 0.55 19.19 -13.03
CA LEU A 70 1.88 18.66 -13.32
C LEU A 70 2.46 19.19 -14.64
N LEU A 71 1.67 19.22 -15.72
CA LEU A 71 2.10 19.74 -17.03
C LEU A 71 2.57 21.20 -16.91
N ARG A 72 1.75 22.06 -16.28
CA ARG A 72 2.04 23.48 -16.06
C ARG A 72 3.37 23.66 -15.33
N ASN A 73 3.63 22.87 -14.28
CA ASN A 73 4.83 23.02 -13.48
C ASN A 73 6.09 22.46 -14.16
N LEU A 74 5.99 21.36 -14.90
CA LEU A 74 7.09 20.85 -15.70
C LEU A 74 7.48 21.82 -16.84
N VAL A 75 6.48 22.42 -17.49
CA VAL A 75 6.68 23.49 -18.48
C VAL A 75 7.32 24.73 -17.86
N ASN A 76 6.83 25.17 -16.70
CA ASN A 76 7.43 26.30 -15.98
C ASN A 76 8.89 26.02 -15.60
N ALA A 77 9.25 24.81 -15.17
CA ALA A 77 10.64 24.45 -14.87
C ALA A 77 11.54 24.51 -16.12
N ILE A 78 11.06 24.05 -17.28
CA ILE A 78 11.78 24.16 -18.56
C ILE A 78 11.95 25.63 -18.99
N ILE A 79 10.94 26.48 -18.75
CA ILE A 79 11.02 27.93 -19.00
C ILE A 79 12.02 28.60 -18.04
N VAL A 80 12.00 28.28 -16.75
CA VAL A 80 12.88 28.89 -15.75
C VAL A 80 14.34 28.45 -15.96
N GLY A 81 14.61 27.15 -16.04
CA GLY A 81 15.95 26.57 -16.24
C GLY A 81 16.55 26.80 -17.65
N SER A 82 15.95 27.70 -18.43
CA SER A 82 16.59 28.27 -19.62
C SER A 82 16.82 29.79 -19.50
N THR A 83 16.21 30.49 -18.52
CA THR A 83 16.41 31.95 -18.29
C THR A 83 17.75 32.29 -17.65
N ASP A 84 18.31 31.38 -16.85
CA ASP A 84 19.60 31.52 -16.17
C ASP A 84 20.81 31.21 -17.08
N GLY A 85 20.57 30.74 -18.30
CA GLY A 85 21.59 30.36 -19.26
C GLY A 85 22.23 28.99 -18.99
N THR A 86 21.67 28.19 -18.08
CA THR A 86 22.03 26.77 -17.92
C THR A 86 21.55 25.93 -19.10
N SER A 87 22.12 24.74 -19.30
CA SER A 87 21.70 23.81 -20.35
C SER A 87 20.42 23.08 -19.95
N LEU A 88 19.51 22.91 -20.91
CA LEU A 88 18.21 22.29 -20.67
C LEU A 88 18.37 20.81 -20.30
N SER A 89 17.91 20.43 -19.10
CA SER A 89 17.99 19.05 -18.61
C SER A 89 17.26 18.07 -19.55
N PRO A 90 17.95 17.08 -20.15
CA PRO A 90 17.32 16.07 -21.00
C PRO A 90 16.22 15.28 -20.28
N ALA A 91 16.33 15.09 -18.97
CA ALA A 91 15.34 14.39 -18.16
C ALA A 91 14.00 15.14 -18.13
N LEU A 92 14.00 16.47 -17.99
CA LEU A 92 12.77 17.29 -18.01
C LEU A 92 12.04 17.18 -19.35
N LEU A 93 12.78 17.20 -20.46
CA LEU A 93 12.22 17.14 -21.81
C LEU A 93 11.65 15.77 -22.14
N ARG A 94 12.37 14.69 -21.81
CA ARG A 94 11.86 13.31 -21.94
C ARG A 94 10.60 13.11 -21.10
N SER A 95 10.59 13.63 -19.87
CA SER A 95 9.44 13.61 -18.96
C SER A 95 8.23 14.34 -19.56
N LEU A 96 8.42 15.53 -20.13
CA LEU A 96 7.35 16.28 -20.79
C LEU A 96 6.81 15.55 -22.03
N ALA A 97 7.70 15.03 -22.87
CA ALA A 97 7.34 14.31 -24.08
C ALA A 97 6.62 12.98 -23.76
N PHE A 98 6.99 12.31 -22.67
CA PHE A 98 6.27 11.15 -22.14
C PHE A 98 4.86 11.53 -21.67
N MET A 99 4.72 12.59 -20.85
CA MET A 99 3.41 13.05 -20.37
C MET A 99 2.44 13.39 -21.52
N ILE A 100 2.91 14.10 -22.54
CA ILE A 100 2.10 14.46 -23.72
C ILE A 100 1.58 13.18 -24.40
N ARG A 101 2.45 12.18 -24.62
CA ARG A 101 2.11 10.90 -25.26
C ARG A 101 1.07 10.06 -24.49
N GLN A 102 0.78 10.35 -23.22
CA GLN A 102 -0.26 9.64 -22.46
C GLN A 102 -1.70 10.11 -22.75
N ARG A 103 -1.91 11.26 -23.41
CA ARG A 103 -3.24 11.91 -23.55
C ARG A 103 -3.87 11.88 -24.95
N GLU A 104 -3.71 10.78 -25.71
CA GLU A 104 -4.49 10.61 -26.96
C GLU A 104 -6.00 10.72 -26.66
N GLY A 105 -6.71 11.57 -27.43
CA GLY A 105 -8.15 11.73 -27.31
C GLY A 105 -8.66 12.46 -26.05
N GLN A 106 -7.76 12.89 -25.16
CA GLN A 106 -8.09 13.62 -23.92
C GLN A 106 -7.41 14.99 -23.85
N TRP A 107 -7.02 15.55 -25.00
CA TRP A 107 -6.31 16.82 -25.09
C TRP A 107 -7.24 18.01 -24.86
N SER A 108 -6.90 18.90 -23.91
CA SER A 108 -7.73 20.05 -23.55
C SER A 108 -7.22 21.38 -24.16
N PRO A 109 -8.07 22.42 -24.23
CA PRO A 109 -7.64 23.77 -24.56
C PRO A 109 -6.60 24.33 -23.57
N GLU A 110 -6.71 23.99 -22.28
CA GLU A 110 -5.76 24.42 -21.25
C GLU A 110 -4.35 23.80 -21.46
N SER A 111 -4.26 22.53 -21.86
CA SER A 111 -2.99 21.91 -22.28
C SER A 111 -2.33 22.66 -23.44
N THR A 112 -3.16 23.18 -24.34
CA THR A 112 -2.73 23.94 -25.52
C THR A 112 -2.19 25.32 -25.15
N GLU A 113 -2.85 26.00 -24.21
CA GLU A 113 -2.38 27.29 -23.66
C GLU A 113 -1.04 27.13 -22.93
N ILE A 114 -0.90 26.11 -22.08
CA ILE A 114 0.32 25.82 -21.32
C ILE A 114 1.51 25.57 -22.28
N LEU A 115 1.34 24.77 -23.33
CA LEU A 115 2.40 24.58 -24.33
C LEU A 115 2.59 25.82 -25.22
N GLY A 116 1.56 26.62 -25.47
CA GLY A 116 1.69 27.93 -26.13
C GLY A 116 2.65 28.87 -25.41
N ALA A 117 2.64 28.88 -24.07
CA ALA A 117 3.62 29.62 -23.27
C ALA A 117 5.05 29.07 -23.43
N LEU A 118 5.22 27.74 -23.46
CA LEU A 118 6.51 27.10 -23.74
C LEU A 118 7.05 27.50 -25.12
N PHE A 119 6.24 27.36 -26.17
CA PHE A 119 6.64 27.71 -27.54
C PHE A 119 6.92 29.20 -27.69
N SER A 120 6.19 30.08 -27.00
CA SER A 120 6.46 31.52 -26.97
C SER A 120 7.83 31.83 -26.36
N SER A 121 8.11 31.23 -25.20
CA SER A 121 9.40 31.33 -24.50
C SER A 121 10.55 30.82 -25.37
N LEU A 122 10.41 29.63 -25.96
CA LEU A 122 11.43 29.03 -26.84
C LEU A 122 11.66 29.88 -28.10
N LYS A 123 10.61 30.37 -28.75
CA LYS A 123 10.70 31.27 -29.92
C LYS A 123 11.52 32.53 -29.60
N VAL A 124 11.20 33.24 -28.52
CA VAL A 124 11.91 34.47 -28.14
C VAL A 124 13.40 34.23 -27.90
N ARG A 125 13.76 33.13 -27.22
CA ARG A 125 15.16 32.73 -27.00
C ARG A 125 15.88 32.38 -28.29
N LEU A 126 15.16 31.73 -29.20
CA LEU A 126 15.70 31.29 -30.47
C LEU A 126 15.99 32.48 -31.40
N GLU A 127 15.13 33.51 -31.38
CA GLU A 127 15.41 34.81 -32.01
C GLU A 127 16.60 35.54 -31.36
N GLN A 128 16.79 35.45 -30.04
CA GLN A 128 17.92 36.05 -29.34
C GLN A 128 19.25 35.34 -29.66
N ALA A 129 19.25 34.01 -29.70
CA ALA A 129 20.43 33.20 -30.02
C ALA A 129 20.98 33.50 -31.43
N ASP A 130 20.09 33.74 -32.39
CA ASP A 130 20.44 34.09 -33.77
C ASP A 130 21.04 35.50 -33.87
N ARG A 131 20.42 36.49 -33.21
CA ARG A 131 20.90 37.90 -33.22
C ARG A 131 22.27 38.08 -32.59
N LEU A 132 22.66 37.24 -31.64
CA LEU A 132 23.92 37.36 -30.89
C LEU A 132 25.09 36.59 -31.51
N GLY A 133 24.87 35.80 -32.57
CA GLY A 133 25.90 35.23 -33.46
C GLY A 133 26.90 34.21 -32.87
N GLY A 134 27.05 34.14 -31.56
CA GLY A 134 28.05 33.32 -30.86
C GLY A 134 27.49 32.18 -30.01
N LEU A 135 26.21 31.81 -30.18
CA LEU A 135 25.49 30.82 -29.36
C LEU A 135 24.97 29.65 -30.20
N VAL A 136 25.81 29.11 -31.10
CA VAL A 136 25.44 28.05 -32.03
C VAL A 136 25.02 26.76 -31.31
N ASP A 137 25.67 26.41 -30.19
CA ASP A 137 25.26 25.29 -29.33
C ASP A 137 23.83 25.48 -28.80
N ARG A 138 23.52 26.63 -28.19
CA ARG A 138 22.17 26.94 -27.67
C ARG A 138 21.11 27.00 -28.77
N LYS A 139 21.48 27.50 -29.97
CA LYS A 139 20.60 27.49 -31.15
C LYS A 139 20.22 26.07 -31.52
N TYR A 140 21.18 25.14 -31.53
CA TYR A 140 20.94 23.71 -31.77
C TYR A 140 20.11 23.04 -30.67
N GLU A 141 20.45 23.25 -29.40
CA GLU A 141 19.71 22.72 -28.25
C GLU A 141 18.22 23.11 -28.28
N LEU A 142 17.92 24.41 -28.45
CA LEU A 142 16.55 24.92 -28.48
C LEU A 142 15.72 24.35 -29.65
N VAL A 143 16.34 24.12 -30.81
CA VAL A 143 15.66 23.49 -31.96
C VAL A 143 15.38 22.02 -31.68
N CYS A 144 16.28 21.30 -31.02
CA CYS A 144 16.05 19.90 -30.62
C CYS A 144 14.92 19.78 -29.58
N VAL A 145 14.90 20.69 -28.60
CA VAL A 145 13.82 20.79 -27.58
C VAL A 145 12.46 20.96 -28.25
N LEU A 146 12.37 21.88 -29.21
CA LEU A 146 11.16 22.07 -30.02
C LEU A 146 10.77 20.77 -30.75
N GLY A 147 11.72 20.12 -31.42
CA GLY A 147 11.49 18.86 -32.14
C GLY A 147 10.91 17.75 -31.25
N VAL A 148 11.48 17.51 -30.07
CA VAL A 148 11.03 16.47 -29.14
C VAL A 148 9.59 16.70 -28.63
N VAL A 149 9.24 17.95 -28.32
CA VAL A 149 7.88 18.31 -27.87
C VAL A 149 6.87 18.24 -29.02
N ILE A 150 7.25 18.74 -30.21
CA ILE A 150 6.42 18.69 -31.43
C ILE A 150 6.17 17.24 -31.84
N ASP A 151 7.17 16.37 -31.82
CA ASP A 151 7.01 14.94 -32.11
C ASP A 151 6.00 14.27 -31.15
N ALA A 152 6.07 14.57 -29.85
CA ALA A 152 5.10 14.05 -28.88
C ALA A 152 3.65 14.53 -29.16
N MET A 153 3.49 15.75 -29.66
CA MET A 153 2.19 16.32 -30.04
C MET A 153 1.66 15.75 -31.36
N VAL A 154 2.54 15.48 -32.32
CA VAL A 154 2.22 14.71 -33.55
C VAL A 154 1.72 13.32 -33.15
N ASP A 155 2.39 12.63 -32.22
CA ASP A 155 2.08 11.25 -31.84
C ASP A 155 0.68 11.06 -31.22
N ILE A 156 0.11 12.09 -30.59
CA ILE A 156 -1.29 12.13 -30.12
C ILE A 156 -2.28 12.80 -31.07
N GLY A 157 -1.79 13.41 -32.16
CA GLY A 157 -2.61 14.07 -33.17
C GLY A 157 -3.26 15.37 -32.72
N VAL A 158 -2.55 16.24 -31.98
CA VAL A 158 -3.07 17.60 -31.69
C VAL A 158 -3.24 18.38 -32.99
N SER A 159 -4.42 18.94 -33.25
CA SER A 159 -4.72 19.75 -34.44
C SER A 159 -5.23 21.17 -34.13
N THR A 160 -5.56 21.46 -32.87
CA THR A 160 -6.40 22.62 -32.49
C THR A 160 -5.63 23.88 -32.06
N ILE A 161 -4.33 23.99 -32.36
CA ILE A 161 -3.50 25.09 -31.85
C ILE A 161 -3.58 26.30 -32.77
N SER A 162 -3.87 27.49 -32.21
CA SER A 162 -4.29 28.65 -32.99
C SER A 162 -3.29 29.04 -34.11
N HIS A 163 -3.83 29.15 -35.32
CA HIS A 163 -3.09 28.91 -36.57
C HIS A 163 -2.17 30.03 -37.05
N GLU A 164 -2.17 31.21 -36.40
CA GLU A 164 -1.61 32.42 -37.03
C GLU A 164 -0.49 33.12 -36.24
N GLN A 165 -0.66 33.38 -34.94
CA GLN A 165 0.21 34.33 -34.23
C GLN A 165 1.54 33.72 -33.74
N LEU A 166 1.57 32.40 -33.47
CA LEU A 166 2.75 31.73 -32.92
C LEU A 166 3.46 30.83 -33.94
N TYR A 167 2.69 30.00 -34.66
CA TYR A 167 3.25 28.93 -35.50
C TYR A 167 3.80 29.41 -36.83
N LYS A 168 3.14 30.39 -37.50
CA LYS A 168 3.67 30.97 -38.76
C LYS A 168 5.06 31.61 -38.56
N PRO A 169 5.30 32.45 -37.52
CA PRO A 169 6.65 32.94 -37.22
C PRO A 169 7.66 31.83 -36.88
N LEU A 170 7.24 30.80 -36.13
CA LEU A 170 8.15 29.72 -35.73
C LEU A 170 8.58 28.85 -36.92
N ILE A 171 7.67 28.55 -37.86
CA ILE A 171 7.99 27.87 -39.11
C ILE A 171 8.95 28.71 -39.96
N ALA A 172 8.68 30.00 -40.14
CA ALA A 172 9.54 30.89 -40.92
C ALA A 172 10.98 30.98 -40.34
N LEU A 173 11.10 30.97 -39.02
CA LEU A 173 12.37 30.94 -38.30
C LEU A 173 13.10 29.60 -38.51
N LEU A 174 12.41 28.48 -38.33
CA LEU A 174 12.97 27.13 -38.57
C LEU A 174 13.38 26.94 -40.05
N ASP A 175 12.65 27.50 -41.00
CA ASP A 175 13.00 27.49 -42.42
C ASP A 175 14.27 28.30 -42.69
N GLY A 176 14.41 29.48 -42.07
CA GLY A 176 15.67 30.24 -42.09
C GLY A 176 16.85 29.40 -41.56
N PHE A 177 16.65 28.72 -40.43
CA PHE A 177 17.70 27.90 -39.81
C PHE A 177 17.98 26.61 -40.58
N SER A 178 17.03 26.09 -41.35
CA SER A 178 17.28 24.97 -42.27
C SER A 178 18.33 25.31 -43.34
N HIS A 179 18.67 26.59 -43.53
CA HIS A 179 19.71 27.08 -44.43
C HIS A 179 21.03 27.43 -43.73
N ASP A 180 21.17 27.11 -42.44
CA ASP A 180 22.41 27.34 -41.69
C ASP A 180 23.62 26.59 -42.31
N ARG A 181 24.82 27.12 -42.05
CA ARG A 181 26.09 26.49 -42.45
C ARG A 181 26.44 25.33 -41.54
N GLU A 182 26.03 25.38 -40.27
CA GLU A 182 26.22 24.28 -39.34
C GLU A 182 25.26 23.13 -39.68
N LEU A 183 25.82 21.94 -39.91
CA LEU A 183 25.09 20.77 -40.43
C LEU A 183 23.98 20.26 -39.48
N HIS A 184 24.25 20.24 -38.17
CA HIS A 184 23.32 19.78 -37.13
C HIS A 184 22.19 20.79 -36.91
N VAL A 185 22.49 22.10 -36.84
CA VAL A 185 21.48 23.17 -36.75
C VAL A 185 20.53 23.10 -37.94
N ALA A 186 21.09 23.03 -39.15
CA ALA A 186 20.30 22.98 -40.37
C ALA A 186 19.41 21.73 -40.45
N GLN A 187 19.92 20.57 -40.04
CA GLN A 187 19.15 19.33 -40.07
C GLN A 187 18.05 19.31 -38.99
N ALA A 188 18.36 19.70 -37.76
CA ALA A 188 17.36 19.74 -36.69
C ALA A 188 16.25 20.75 -36.99
N ALA A 189 16.58 21.89 -37.61
CA ALA A 189 15.61 22.90 -37.99
C ALA A 189 14.70 22.43 -39.14
N ALA A 190 15.27 21.77 -40.16
CA ALA A 190 14.51 21.16 -41.24
C ALA A 190 13.55 20.07 -40.71
N TYR A 191 14.04 19.18 -39.85
CA TYR A 191 13.26 18.11 -39.21
C TYR A 191 12.11 18.67 -38.37
N THR A 192 12.42 19.59 -37.44
CA THR A 192 11.44 20.20 -36.54
C THR A 192 10.41 21.01 -37.30
N GLY A 193 10.82 21.76 -38.33
CA GLY A 193 9.91 22.48 -39.22
C GLY A 193 8.96 21.57 -39.99
N GLN A 194 9.40 20.37 -40.40
CA GLN A 194 8.52 19.39 -41.04
C GLN A 194 7.58 18.71 -40.04
N ALA A 195 8.05 18.37 -38.84
CA ALA A 195 7.22 17.85 -37.76
C ALA A 195 6.09 18.85 -37.41
N LEU A 196 6.43 20.14 -37.37
CA LEU A 196 5.50 21.23 -37.09
C LEU A 196 4.44 21.44 -38.19
N ARG A 197 4.79 21.19 -39.45
CA ARG A 197 3.81 21.11 -40.56
C ARG A 197 2.95 19.84 -40.47
N GLY A 198 3.50 18.74 -39.96
CA GLY A 198 2.77 17.49 -39.74
C GLY A 198 1.63 17.60 -38.72
N ILE A 199 1.69 18.60 -37.82
CA ILE A 199 0.58 19.00 -36.92
C ILE A 199 -0.56 19.70 -37.68
N GLN A 200 -0.27 20.34 -38.82
CA GLN A 200 -1.20 21.17 -39.60
C GLN A 200 -1.92 20.42 -40.72
N ASP A 201 -1.37 19.30 -41.19
CA ASP A 201 -1.94 18.49 -42.28
C ASP A 201 -2.96 17.46 -41.78
N ASP A 202 -4.24 17.80 -41.95
CA ASP A 202 -5.43 17.11 -41.41
C ASP A 202 -5.59 15.61 -41.78
N ASP A 203 -6.52 14.97 -41.08
CA ASP A 203 -6.60 13.53 -40.84
C ASP A 203 -6.90 12.68 -42.08
N THR A 204 -6.04 11.68 -42.27
CA THR A 204 -6.42 10.43 -42.92
C THR A 204 -6.28 9.29 -41.91
N VAL A 205 -7.24 8.37 -41.88
CA VAL A 205 -7.25 7.20 -40.97
C VAL A 205 -5.91 6.45 -40.98
N GLY A 206 -5.26 6.38 -42.15
CA GLY A 206 -3.96 5.75 -42.31
C GLY A 206 -2.78 6.45 -41.62
N LYS A 207 -2.84 7.79 -41.44
CA LYS A 207 -1.91 8.56 -40.59
C LYS A 207 -2.23 8.36 -39.10
N ALA A 208 -3.50 8.32 -38.71
CA ALA A 208 -3.91 8.18 -37.31
C ALA A 208 -3.39 6.88 -36.68
N SER A 209 -3.57 5.72 -37.32
CA SER A 209 -3.00 4.44 -36.84
C SER A 209 -1.47 4.47 -36.75
N LEU A 210 -0.81 5.23 -37.64
CA LEU A 210 0.65 5.34 -37.67
C LEU A 210 1.19 6.21 -36.53
N ARG A 211 0.51 7.32 -36.20
CA ARG A 211 0.80 8.16 -35.02
C ARG A 211 0.60 7.37 -33.73
N GLY A 212 -0.56 6.69 -33.61
CA GLY A 212 -0.89 5.86 -32.44
C GLY A 212 0.10 4.73 -32.18
N LEU A 213 0.62 4.12 -33.24
CA LEU A 213 1.72 3.16 -33.15
C LEU A 213 3.02 3.79 -32.64
N LEU A 214 3.51 4.86 -33.30
CA LEU A 214 4.80 5.47 -32.95
C LEU A 214 4.80 5.90 -31.48
N ARG A 215 3.67 6.47 -31.04
CA ARG A 215 3.39 6.76 -29.64
C ARG A 215 3.56 5.55 -28.73
N ALA A 216 2.95 4.41 -29.08
CA ALA A 216 2.98 3.20 -28.27
C ALA A 216 4.39 2.60 -28.17
N ILE A 217 5.18 2.67 -29.25
CA ILE A 217 6.61 2.29 -29.25
C ILE A 217 7.41 3.24 -28.34
N ASP A 218 7.30 4.55 -28.53
CA ASP A 218 8.04 5.54 -27.73
C ASP A 218 7.69 5.41 -26.24
N LEU A 219 6.40 5.22 -25.89
CA LEU A 219 5.98 4.96 -24.51
C LEU A 219 6.58 3.67 -23.93
N ALA A 220 6.51 2.56 -24.66
CA ALA A 220 7.04 1.27 -24.19
C ALA A 220 8.57 1.34 -23.96
N MET A 221 9.31 1.88 -24.94
CA MET A 221 10.77 1.99 -24.88
C MET A 221 11.26 2.91 -23.75
N THR A 222 10.57 4.03 -23.50
CA THR A 222 10.92 4.96 -22.41
C THR A 222 10.73 4.32 -21.03
N VAL A 223 9.84 3.34 -20.90
CA VAL A 223 9.49 2.68 -19.62
C VAL A 223 10.29 1.41 -19.37
N SER A 224 10.64 0.65 -20.41
CA SER A 224 11.44 -0.57 -20.27
C SER A 224 12.93 -0.29 -20.04
N GLY A 225 13.44 0.87 -20.48
CA GLY A 225 14.83 1.33 -20.27
C GLY A 225 15.90 0.56 -21.05
N ALA A 226 15.71 -0.74 -21.29
CA ALA A 226 16.58 -1.59 -22.06
C ALA A 226 15.77 -2.60 -22.88
N VAL A 227 15.98 -2.59 -24.20
CA VAL A 227 15.50 -3.66 -25.10
C VAL A 227 16.72 -4.19 -25.86
N SER A 228 17.35 -5.22 -25.30
CA SER A 228 18.53 -5.86 -25.86
C SER A 228 18.18 -6.70 -27.10
N SER A 229 18.58 -6.21 -28.28
CA SER A 229 18.55 -6.96 -29.55
C SER A 229 17.24 -7.71 -29.83
N VAL A 230 16.10 -7.10 -29.50
CA VAL A 230 14.80 -7.71 -29.76
C VAL A 230 14.39 -7.40 -31.20
N ASP A 231 13.97 -8.44 -31.91
CA ASP A 231 13.34 -8.34 -33.22
C ASP A 231 12.19 -7.30 -33.18
N PRO A 232 12.16 -6.30 -34.07
CA PRO A 232 11.05 -5.35 -34.19
C PRO A 232 9.67 -6.00 -34.25
N SER A 233 9.55 -7.23 -34.76
CA SER A 233 8.31 -8.02 -34.77
C SER A 233 7.82 -8.46 -33.39
N LYS A 234 8.72 -8.63 -32.41
CA LYS A 234 8.33 -8.96 -31.03
C LYS A 234 7.89 -7.73 -30.24
N ILE A 235 8.54 -6.59 -30.49
CA ILE A 235 8.08 -5.28 -29.98
C ILE A 235 6.70 -4.97 -30.56
N TRP A 236 6.47 -5.31 -31.82
CA TRP A 236 5.19 -5.18 -32.50
C TRP A 236 4.04 -5.92 -31.79
N GLU A 237 4.23 -7.21 -31.49
CA GLU A 237 3.22 -8.01 -30.79
C GLU A 237 3.07 -7.63 -29.30
N ALA A 238 4.14 -7.17 -28.64
CA ALA A 238 4.06 -6.60 -27.29
C ALA A 238 3.23 -5.30 -27.26
N VAL A 239 3.42 -4.40 -28.23
CA VAL A 239 2.63 -3.16 -28.38
C VAL A 239 1.15 -3.45 -28.63
N LYS A 240 0.82 -4.49 -29.42
CA LYS A 240 -0.56 -4.95 -29.65
C LYS A 240 -1.25 -5.53 -28.41
N SER A 241 -0.48 -6.02 -27.44
CA SER A 241 -1.02 -6.76 -26.28
C SER A 241 -0.98 -5.98 -24.96
N GLY A 242 -0.18 -4.91 -24.86
CA GLY A 242 0.13 -4.27 -23.57
C GLY A 242 -0.30 -2.81 -23.34
N ILE A 243 -1.03 -2.15 -24.25
CA ILE A 243 -1.41 -0.72 -24.12
C ILE A 243 -2.87 -0.49 -24.56
N ASP A 244 -3.65 0.31 -23.83
CA ASP A 244 -5.09 0.57 -24.08
C ASP A 244 -5.40 1.12 -25.50
N GLY A 245 -4.43 1.76 -26.15
CA GLY A 245 -4.51 2.22 -27.55
C GLY A 245 -4.49 1.08 -28.59
N ALA A 246 -4.20 -0.16 -28.20
CA ALA A 246 -4.05 -1.30 -29.11
C ALA A 246 -5.32 -1.67 -29.88
N SER A 247 -6.50 -1.25 -29.41
CA SER A 247 -7.78 -1.42 -30.11
C SER A 247 -7.77 -0.88 -31.55
N ARG A 248 -7.00 0.19 -31.82
CA ARG A 248 -6.81 0.79 -33.16
C ARG A 248 -5.68 0.16 -33.98
N LEU A 249 -4.92 -0.78 -33.41
CA LEU A 249 -3.66 -1.31 -33.97
C LEU A 249 -3.69 -2.82 -34.27
N ARG A 250 -4.77 -3.52 -33.92
CA ARG A 250 -4.93 -4.99 -34.06
C ARG A 250 -4.47 -5.55 -35.42
N ASP A 251 -4.86 -4.90 -36.51
CA ASP A 251 -4.61 -5.37 -37.88
C ASP A 251 -3.38 -4.73 -38.54
N PHE A 252 -2.70 -3.83 -37.83
CA PHE A 252 -1.49 -3.17 -38.34
C PHE A 252 -0.29 -4.13 -38.18
N THR A 253 0.64 -4.09 -39.13
CA THR A 253 1.83 -4.97 -39.15
C THR A 253 3.10 -4.18 -39.45
N TRP A 254 4.25 -4.77 -39.11
CA TRP A 254 5.57 -4.20 -39.38
C TRP A 254 5.82 -3.94 -40.89
N ASP A 255 5.31 -4.78 -41.79
CA ASP A 255 5.42 -4.53 -43.23
C ASP A 255 4.48 -3.41 -43.70
N MET A 256 3.29 -3.28 -43.09
CA MET A 256 2.42 -2.14 -43.34
C MET A 256 3.05 -0.83 -42.83
N PHE A 257 3.77 -0.87 -41.70
CA PHE A 257 4.57 0.24 -41.19
C PHE A 257 5.60 0.68 -42.23
N LYS A 258 6.53 -0.21 -42.61
CA LYS A 258 7.60 0.08 -43.59
C LYS A 258 7.06 0.71 -44.88
N LYS A 259 6.00 0.12 -45.44
CA LYS A 259 5.37 0.59 -46.70
C LYS A 259 4.72 1.97 -46.59
N ARG A 260 4.27 2.37 -45.39
CA ARG A 260 3.67 3.70 -45.16
C ARG A 260 4.71 4.74 -44.76
N THR A 261 5.69 4.40 -43.92
CA THR A 261 6.72 5.34 -43.45
C THR A 261 7.68 5.74 -44.56
N GLY A 262 8.06 4.81 -45.44
CA GLY A 262 9.01 5.06 -46.54
C GLY A 262 8.60 6.12 -47.57
N LYS A 263 7.36 6.64 -47.50
CA LYS A 263 6.83 7.69 -48.39
C LYS A 263 7.12 9.12 -47.94
N SER A 264 7.30 9.32 -46.63
CA SER A 264 7.49 10.62 -45.99
C SER A 264 8.85 10.62 -45.33
N TRP A 265 9.74 11.52 -45.72
CA TRP A 265 11.11 11.54 -45.20
C TRP A 265 11.16 11.72 -43.67
N TYR A 266 10.31 12.58 -43.11
CA TYR A 266 10.18 12.77 -41.65
C TYR A 266 9.72 11.47 -40.96
N THR A 267 8.72 10.81 -41.53
CA THR A 267 8.15 9.58 -40.96
C THR A 267 9.10 8.39 -41.12
N ALA A 268 9.89 8.35 -42.18
CA ALA A 268 10.98 7.40 -42.36
C ALA A 268 12.10 7.65 -41.34
N LEU A 269 12.42 8.90 -40.98
CA LEU A 269 13.38 9.22 -39.91
C LEU A 269 12.88 8.78 -38.52
N ARG A 270 11.58 8.91 -38.22
CA ARG A 270 10.99 8.31 -37.01
C ARG A 270 11.16 6.78 -37.00
N ALA A 271 10.97 6.13 -38.15
CA ALA A 271 11.16 4.68 -38.29
C ALA A 271 12.62 4.22 -38.15
N THR A 272 13.60 4.97 -38.69
CA THR A 272 15.03 4.67 -38.51
C THR A 272 15.48 4.89 -37.07
N SER A 273 14.96 5.91 -36.37
CA SER A 273 15.25 6.12 -34.94
C SER A 273 14.80 4.93 -34.09
N VAL A 274 13.62 4.36 -34.33
CA VAL A 274 13.17 3.12 -33.65
C VAL A 274 14.16 1.97 -33.88
N LEU A 275 14.55 1.71 -35.13
CA LEU A 275 15.46 0.60 -35.48
C LEU A 275 16.88 0.79 -34.92
N ILE A 276 17.32 2.04 -34.80
CA ILE A 276 18.56 2.43 -34.14
C ILE A 276 18.50 2.07 -32.65
N ARG A 277 17.46 2.51 -31.93
CA ARG A 277 17.31 2.28 -30.48
C ARG A 277 17.15 0.79 -30.13
N THR A 278 16.53 0.00 -31.01
CA THR A 278 16.39 -1.47 -30.84
C THR A 278 17.64 -2.24 -31.29
N ARG A 279 18.66 -1.56 -31.82
CA ARG A 279 19.92 -2.12 -32.36
C ARG A 279 19.70 -3.13 -33.50
N SER A 280 18.66 -2.91 -34.30
CA SER A 280 18.22 -3.79 -35.39
C SER A 280 18.88 -3.38 -36.72
N TRP A 281 20.20 -3.57 -36.80
CA TRP A 281 21.05 -3.01 -37.87
C TRP A 281 20.78 -3.57 -39.26
N ASP A 282 20.41 -4.85 -39.35
CA ASP A 282 20.08 -5.51 -40.62
C ASP A 282 18.71 -5.03 -41.16
N GLU A 283 17.70 -4.91 -40.28
CA GLU A 283 16.41 -4.31 -40.62
C GLU A 283 16.53 -2.83 -41.00
N LEU A 284 17.39 -2.08 -40.33
CA LEU A 284 17.71 -0.69 -40.67
C LEU A 284 18.31 -0.58 -42.08
N SER A 285 19.33 -1.39 -42.38
CA SER A 285 19.97 -1.43 -43.69
C SER A 285 18.98 -1.80 -44.81
N ASN A 286 18.10 -2.76 -44.54
CA ASN A 286 17.05 -3.18 -45.46
C ASN A 286 15.99 -2.06 -45.67
N PHE A 287 15.57 -1.38 -44.60
CA PHE A 287 14.63 -0.26 -44.68
C PHE A 287 15.19 0.92 -45.50
N ILE A 288 16.45 1.30 -45.29
CA ILE A 288 17.14 2.37 -46.06
C ILE A 288 17.13 2.05 -47.56
N GLN A 289 17.38 0.79 -47.94
CA GLN A 289 17.37 0.38 -49.35
C GLN A 289 15.97 0.40 -49.96
N GLN A 290 14.92 0.08 -49.19
CA GLN A 290 13.54 -0.04 -49.69
C GLN A 290 12.71 1.25 -49.64
N ALA A 291 13.09 2.25 -48.84
CA ALA A 291 12.31 3.47 -48.66
C ALA A 291 12.16 4.27 -49.98
N GLU A 292 10.93 4.67 -50.33
CA GLU A 292 10.65 5.52 -51.50
C GLU A 292 11.39 6.87 -51.38
N CYS A 293 11.51 7.40 -50.16
CA CYS A 293 12.24 8.64 -49.85
C CYS A 293 13.78 8.50 -49.78
N ARG A 294 14.38 7.34 -50.10
CA ARG A 294 15.83 7.10 -49.94
C ARG A 294 16.76 8.09 -50.66
N ALA A 295 16.28 8.75 -51.72
CA ALA A 295 17.03 9.77 -52.46
C ALA A 295 16.74 11.23 -52.03
N ASN A 296 15.86 11.43 -51.04
CA ASN A 296 15.49 12.75 -50.54
C ASN A 296 16.65 13.38 -49.74
N LYS A 297 16.94 14.65 -50.00
CA LYS A 297 18.03 15.42 -49.38
C LYS A 297 17.93 15.43 -47.84
N ASP A 298 16.75 15.76 -47.32
CA ASP A 298 16.47 15.95 -45.90
C ASP A 298 16.35 14.60 -45.15
N PHE A 299 15.90 13.54 -45.82
CA PHE A 299 16.02 12.16 -45.34
C PHE A 299 17.49 11.77 -45.13
N LEU A 300 18.34 11.99 -46.14
CA LEU A 300 19.74 11.58 -46.10
C LEU A 300 20.54 12.37 -45.07
N CYS A 301 20.36 13.70 -44.98
CA CYS A 301 20.97 14.50 -43.93
C CYS A 301 20.50 14.08 -42.53
N GLY A 302 19.21 13.74 -42.37
CA GLY A 302 18.67 13.23 -41.09
C GLY A 302 19.23 11.88 -40.69
N LEU A 303 19.38 10.97 -41.64
CA LEU A 303 19.96 9.66 -41.40
C LEU A 303 21.44 9.77 -40.99
N TYR A 304 22.22 10.63 -41.64
CA TYR A 304 23.60 10.91 -41.20
C TYR A 304 23.64 11.51 -39.79
N ALA A 305 22.74 12.43 -39.42
CA ALA A 305 22.67 12.98 -38.07
C ALA A 305 22.31 11.93 -37.00
N GLN A 306 21.36 11.03 -37.30
CA GLN A 306 21.00 9.92 -36.40
C GLN A 306 22.16 8.92 -36.22
N LEU A 307 22.90 8.61 -37.29
CA LEU A 307 24.05 7.71 -37.23
C LEU A 307 25.28 8.34 -36.58
N ASP A 308 25.46 9.66 -36.69
CA ASP A 308 26.52 10.41 -36.01
C ASP A 308 26.38 10.32 -34.49
N LEU A 309 25.16 10.53 -33.97
CA LEU A 309 24.85 10.46 -32.54
C LEU A 309 25.29 9.13 -31.89
N ILE A 310 25.01 8.01 -32.56
CA ILE A 310 25.27 6.66 -32.07
C ILE A 310 26.61 6.09 -32.55
N SER A 311 27.39 6.86 -33.31
CA SER A 311 28.55 6.36 -34.05
C SER A 311 29.62 5.68 -33.19
N GLN A 312 29.74 6.08 -31.92
CA GLN A 312 30.69 5.55 -30.94
C GLN A 312 30.18 4.29 -30.21
N LEU A 313 28.90 3.94 -30.37
CA LEU A 313 28.21 2.84 -29.68
C LEU A 313 27.95 1.62 -30.59
N ILE A 314 28.25 1.74 -31.89
CA ILE A 314 28.05 0.67 -32.89
C ILE A 314 29.39 -0.01 -33.21
N PRO A 315 29.43 -1.35 -33.34
CA PRO A 315 30.59 -2.06 -33.86
C PRO A 315 31.05 -1.52 -35.25
N PRO A 316 32.36 -1.29 -35.47
CA PRO A 316 32.86 -0.67 -36.69
C PRO A 316 32.49 -1.38 -37.99
N ASP A 317 32.28 -2.71 -37.96
CA ASP A 317 31.84 -3.51 -39.10
C ASP A 317 30.37 -3.28 -39.45
N GLN A 318 29.51 -3.06 -38.46
CA GLN A 318 28.07 -2.81 -38.63
C GLN A 318 27.81 -1.41 -39.14
N ILE A 319 28.44 -0.39 -38.54
CA ILE A 319 28.33 1.00 -39.04
C ILE A 319 28.86 1.10 -40.48
N GLN A 320 29.92 0.34 -40.75
CA GLN A 320 30.39 -0.16 -42.04
C GLN A 320 29.32 -0.44 -43.11
N ARG A 321 28.48 -1.42 -42.78
CA ARG A 321 27.40 -1.96 -43.62
C ARG A 321 26.28 -0.95 -43.79
N ILE A 322 25.89 -0.28 -42.71
CA ILE A 322 24.86 0.76 -42.75
C ILE A 322 25.27 1.88 -43.71
N TYR A 323 26.49 2.43 -43.60
CA TYR A 323 26.96 3.47 -44.54
C TYR A 323 27.05 3.00 -45.99
N LYS A 324 27.29 1.71 -46.26
CA LYS A 324 27.23 1.14 -47.62
C LYS A 324 25.79 0.98 -48.15
N SER A 325 24.78 0.96 -47.27
CA SER A 325 23.36 0.91 -47.67
C SER A 325 22.79 2.28 -48.07
N ILE A 326 23.44 3.38 -47.66
CA ILE A 326 23.02 4.75 -47.97
C ILE A 326 23.35 5.07 -49.45
N PRO A 327 22.37 5.50 -50.26
CA PRO A 327 22.61 5.81 -51.66
C PRO A 327 23.44 7.08 -51.84
N GLU A 328 24.21 7.14 -52.94
CA GLU A 328 24.96 8.34 -53.29
C GLU A 328 24.03 9.51 -53.68
N SER A 329 24.44 10.72 -53.27
CA SER A 329 23.64 11.94 -53.41
C SER A 329 24.41 13.03 -54.16
N LYS A 330 23.70 13.85 -54.93
CA LYS A 330 24.29 15.01 -55.64
C LYS A 330 24.21 16.32 -54.84
N TYR A 331 23.61 16.30 -53.65
CA TYR A 331 23.43 17.50 -52.84
C TYR A 331 24.66 17.79 -51.98
N ASP A 332 25.23 18.99 -52.11
CA ASP A 332 26.47 19.40 -51.41
C ASP A 332 26.41 19.17 -49.89
N ARG A 333 25.27 19.47 -49.25
CA ARG A 333 25.09 19.25 -47.80
C ARG A 333 25.11 17.78 -47.40
N VAL A 334 24.60 16.87 -48.24
CA VAL A 334 24.69 15.42 -47.99
C VAL A 334 26.14 14.94 -48.13
N GLN A 335 26.89 15.51 -49.09
CA GLN A 335 28.32 15.23 -49.22
C GLN A 335 29.15 15.81 -48.06
N ALA A 336 28.75 16.96 -47.49
CA ALA A 336 29.35 17.50 -46.28
C ALA A 336 29.14 16.57 -45.07
N TRP A 337 27.92 16.05 -44.88
CA TRP A 337 27.64 15.01 -43.88
C TRP A 337 28.47 13.73 -44.09
N ARG A 338 28.56 13.22 -45.33
CA ARG A 338 29.41 12.06 -45.68
C ARG A 338 30.89 12.33 -45.34
N MET A 339 31.38 13.55 -45.57
CA MET A 339 32.75 13.95 -45.23
C MET A 339 32.96 14.01 -43.72
N HIS A 340 32.00 14.58 -42.96
CA HIS A 340 32.04 14.62 -41.49
C HIS A 340 32.20 13.21 -40.90
N THR A 341 31.34 12.28 -41.30
CA THR A 341 31.40 10.86 -40.91
C THR A 341 32.76 10.23 -41.24
N VAL A 342 33.30 10.45 -42.44
CA VAL A 342 34.59 9.86 -42.86
C VAL A 342 35.77 10.42 -42.05
N CYS A 343 35.72 11.69 -41.63
CA CYS A 343 36.70 12.25 -40.71
C CYS A 343 36.58 11.61 -39.31
N ALA A 344 35.38 11.53 -38.75
CA ALA A 344 35.15 10.96 -37.42
C ALA A 344 35.59 9.48 -37.32
N ILE A 345 35.32 8.67 -38.34
CA ILE A 345 35.77 7.26 -38.38
C ILE A 345 37.30 7.17 -38.44
N LYS A 346 37.97 8.03 -39.22
CA LYS A 346 39.45 8.04 -39.30
C LYS A 346 40.08 8.35 -37.96
N GLU A 347 39.57 9.37 -37.26
CA GLU A 347 40.05 9.78 -35.94
C GLU A 347 39.93 8.65 -34.88
N GLN A 348 38.93 7.77 -34.99
CA GLN A 348 38.77 6.60 -34.12
C GLN A 348 39.76 5.44 -34.42
N THR A 349 40.39 5.42 -35.60
CA THR A 349 41.23 4.29 -36.06
C THR A 349 42.75 4.52 -35.94
N THR A 350 43.19 5.69 -35.48
CA THR A 350 44.62 6.04 -35.34
C THR A 350 44.99 6.49 -33.92
N PRO A 351 46.16 6.10 -33.38
CA PRO A 351 46.60 6.52 -32.05
C PRO A 351 46.79 8.05 -31.90
N PRO A 352 46.67 8.61 -30.68
CA PRO A 352 46.66 10.06 -30.45
C PRO A 352 48.04 10.75 -30.51
N GLU A 353 49.03 10.17 -31.20
CA GLU A 353 50.37 10.75 -31.40
C GLU A 353 50.71 10.95 -32.89
N GLN A 354 49.86 11.69 -33.59
CA GLN A 354 50.28 12.48 -34.77
C GLN A 354 49.24 13.57 -35.06
N LYS A 355 49.41 14.74 -34.43
CA LYS A 355 48.70 15.98 -34.81
C LYS A 355 49.23 16.50 -36.15
N LEU A 356 48.99 15.77 -37.24
CA LEU A 356 49.19 16.28 -38.59
C LEU A 356 47.95 17.08 -39.01
N ALA A 357 47.94 18.36 -38.64
CA ALA A 357 47.01 19.32 -39.22
C ALA A 357 47.25 19.40 -40.75
N SER A 358 46.16 19.51 -41.53
CA SER A 358 46.09 19.18 -42.97
C SER A 358 46.21 17.67 -43.25
N THR A 359 45.32 17.00 -44.00
CA THR A 359 44.74 17.45 -45.28
C THR A 359 43.41 16.73 -45.59
N LEU A 360 42.29 17.23 -45.07
CA LEU A 360 40.97 17.03 -45.69
C LEU A 360 40.31 18.40 -45.77
N LYS A 361 39.94 18.81 -47.00
CA LYS A 361 39.39 20.15 -47.26
C LYS A 361 38.07 20.28 -46.51
N ARG A 362 38.03 21.10 -45.45
CA ARG A 362 36.77 21.78 -45.08
C ARG A 362 36.25 22.43 -46.34
N THR A 363 35.08 22.02 -46.81
CA THR A 363 34.33 22.82 -47.78
C THR A 363 34.11 24.18 -47.15
N LYS A 364 34.57 25.28 -47.76
CA LYS A 364 34.45 26.66 -47.22
C LYS A 364 33.00 27.16 -47.03
N THR A 365 32.03 26.25 -47.17
CA THR A 365 30.59 26.48 -47.28
C THR A 365 29.82 25.96 -46.07
N TYR A 366 30.35 24.97 -45.35
CA TYR A 366 29.65 24.27 -44.25
C TYR A 366 30.58 24.04 -43.06
N ASP A 367 30.00 24.11 -41.88
CA ASP A 367 30.65 23.90 -40.59
C ASP A 367 30.02 22.70 -39.86
N TRP A 368 30.81 22.02 -39.03
CA TRP A 368 30.38 20.83 -38.26
C TRP A 368 31.10 20.78 -36.91
N SER A 369 31.08 21.90 -36.19
CA SER A 369 31.75 22.03 -34.88
C SER A 369 30.94 21.47 -33.72
N LEU A 370 29.63 21.28 -33.90
CA LEU A 370 28.77 20.70 -32.88
C LEU A 370 28.95 19.18 -32.81
N ARG A 371 28.56 18.59 -31.67
CA ARG A 371 28.27 17.16 -31.57
C ARG A 371 26.77 16.96 -31.61
N SER A 372 26.31 15.90 -32.28
CA SER A 372 24.91 15.48 -32.20
C SER A 372 24.44 15.34 -30.74
N CYS A 373 23.34 15.99 -30.38
CA CYS A 373 22.84 15.96 -29.00
C CYS A 373 22.09 14.65 -28.70
N GLY A 374 22.54 13.94 -27.66
CA GLY A 374 22.00 12.64 -27.23
C GLY A 374 20.67 12.69 -26.48
N TRP A 375 19.66 13.35 -27.04
CA TRP A 375 18.31 13.34 -26.48
C TRP A 375 17.64 11.96 -26.61
N GLU A 376 18.01 11.15 -27.61
CA GLU A 376 17.26 9.95 -28.01
C GLU A 376 17.85 8.58 -27.58
N ASP A 377 19.13 8.51 -27.20
CA ASP A 377 19.80 7.26 -26.76
C ASP A 377 21.17 7.62 -26.14
N VAL A 378 21.88 6.86 -25.28
CA VAL A 378 21.61 5.56 -24.61
C VAL A 378 21.94 5.71 -23.11
N GLY A 379 21.35 4.89 -22.22
CA GLY A 379 22.07 4.38 -21.04
C GLY A 379 22.23 5.28 -19.80
N GLN A 380 21.52 6.41 -19.70
CA GLN A 380 21.17 6.91 -18.37
C GLN A 380 20.01 6.06 -17.84
N ASP A 381 20.34 5.23 -16.86
CA ASP A 381 19.41 4.41 -16.10
C ASP A 381 18.33 5.30 -15.47
N LEU A 382 17.16 5.37 -16.13
CA LEU A 382 15.89 5.81 -15.55
C LEU A 382 15.32 4.71 -14.60
N SER A 383 16.22 3.96 -13.95
CA SER A 383 15.97 2.75 -13.18
C SER A 383 15.58 3.01 -11.72
N SER A 384 15.45 4.29 -11.31
CA SER A 384 14.77 4.62 -10.07
C SER A 384 13.33 4.11 -10.16
N ASP A 385 13.02 3.08 -9.37
CA ASP A 385 11.66 2.55 -9.18
C ASP A 385 10.75 3.54 -8.40
N GLY A 386 11.18 4.79 -8.21
CA GLY A 386 10.38 5.91 -7.71
C GLY A 386 10.04 5.88 -6.23
N SER A 387 10.79 5.10 -5.43
CA SER A 387 10.52 4.89 -4.01
C SER A 387 10.67 6.17 -3.18
N ALA A 388 11.59 7.07 -3.52
CA ALA A 388 11.84 8.30 -2.75
C ALA A 388 10.68 9.30 -2.84
N LEU A 389 10.16 9.57 -4.04
CA LEU A 389 8.97 10.41 -4.22
C LEU A 389 7.75 9.79 -3.53
N LEU A 390 7.55 8.48 -3.68
CA LEU A 390 6.43 7.79 -3.03
C LEU A 390 6.52 7.87 -1.50
N ASP A 391 7.68 7.66 -0.90
CA ASP A 391 7.82 7.68 0.57
C ASP A 391 7.63 9.08 1.17
N ASP A 392 8.24 10.11 0.57
CA ASP A 392 8.08 11.51 1.04
C ASP A 392 6.64 12.01 0.88
N SER A 393 5.98 11.68 -0.25
CA SER A 393 4.59 12.04 -0.48
C SER A 393 3.61 11.23 0.38
N TYR A 394 3.92 9.97 0.70
CA TYR A 394 3.10 9.13 1.58
C TYR A 394 3.03 9.72 2.99
N ARG A 395 4.18 10.11 3.56
CA ARG A 395 4.27 10.77 4.87
C ARG A 395 3.39 12.01 4.99
N LYS A 396 3.15 12.70 3.87
CA LYS A 396 2.33 13.92 3.75
C LYS A 396 0.86 13.65 3.39
N CYS A 397 0.51 12.45 2.94
CA CYS A 397 -0.84 12.11 2.49
C CYS A 397 -1.66 11.44 3.60
N MET A 398 -2.41 12.24 4.37
CA MET A 398 -3.26 11.72 5.44
C MET A 398 -4.27 10.66 4.98
N PRO A 399 -5.05 10.81 3.89
CA PRO A 399 -6.00 9.79 3.45
C PRO A 399 -5.35 8.42 3.16
N ALA A 400 -4.14 8.42 2.59
CA ALA A 400 -3.40 7.19 2.32
C ALA A 400 -2.84 6.57 3.61
N ARG A 401 -2.28 7.40 4.51
CA ARG A 401 -1.82 6.95 5.83
C ARG A 401 -2.97 6.35 6.64
N GLU A 402 -4.14 6.98 6.65
CA GLU A 402 -5.35 6.48 7.31
C GLU A 402 -5.75 5.11 6.75
N TYR A 403 -5.89 4.96 5.43
CA TYR A 403 -6.25 3.69 4.80
C TYR A 403 -5.29 2.55 5.19
N TYR A 404 -3.97 2.76 5.03
CA TYR A 404 -3.01 1.70 5.37
C TYR A 404 -2.85 1.48 6.88
N THR A 405 -3.16 2.47 7.72
CA THR A 405 -3.24 2.29 9.19
C THR A 405 -4.47 1.48 9.60
N LYS A 406 -5.62 1.63 8.90
CA LYS A 406 -6.77 0.72 9.08
C LYS A 406 -6.40 -0.72 8.71
N ASN A 407 -5.68 -0.91 7.60
CA ASN A 407 -5.23 -2.24 7.18
C ASN A 407 -4.24 -2.87 8.18
N ALA A 408 -3.30 -2.11 8.74
CA ALA A 408 -2.39 -2.61 9.77
C ALA A 408 -3.13 -2.98 11.08
N LEU A 409 -4.15 -2.22 11.49
CA LEU A 409 -5.00 -2.60 12.64
C LEU A 409 -5.87 -3.83 12.34
N LEU A 410 -6.40 -3.94 11.12
CA LEU A 410 -7.14 -5.11 10.67
C LEU A 410 -6.25 -6.36 10.66
N GLU A 411 -5.02 -6.23 10.14
CA GLU A 411 -3.99 -7.26 10.16
C GLU A 411 -3.68 -7.69 11.61
N PHE A 412 -3.44 -6.74 12.52
CA PHE A 412 -3.27 -6.99 13.96
C PHE A 412 -4.43 -7.79 14.59
N TYR A 413 -5.68 -7.49 14.25
CA TYR A 413 -6.84 -8.21 14.79
C TYR A 413 -7.06 -9.60 14.17
N THR A 414 -6.60 -9.83 12.94
CA THR A 414 -7.01 -10.99 12.12
C THR A 414 -5.89 -11.96 11.75
N GLN A 415 -4.61 -11.60 11.89
CA GLN A 415 -3.50 -12.52 11.64
C GLN A 415 -3.47 -13.69 12.64
N ASP A 416 -3.05 -14.84 12.11
CA ASP A 416 -3.27 -16.16 12.71
C ASP A 416 -2.23 -16.54 13.78
N ASP A 417 -1.25 -15.67 14.05
CA ASP A 417 -0.21 -15.91 15.08
C ASP A 417 -0.79 -15.74 16.49
N ASP A 418 -1.48 -14.63 16.76
CA ASP A 418 -2.13 -14.39 18.07
C ASP A 418 -3.61 -14.81 18.10
N LYS A 419 -4.29 -14.84 16.94
CA LYS A 419 -5.73 -15.15 16.80
C LYS A 419 -6.58 -14.32 17.74
N ARG A 420 -6.34 -13.01 17.75
CA ARG A 420 -6.85 -12.06 18.77
C ARG A 420 -8.38 -12.09 18.92
N LEU A 421 -9.10 -12.21 17.80
CA LEU A 421 -10.56 -12.32 17.74
C LEU A 421 -11.11 -13.76 17.83
N GLN A 422 -10.31 -14.76 18.20
CA GLN A 422 -10.80 -16.11 18.52
C GLN A 422 -11.00 -16.27 20.03
N ILE A 423 -11.92 -17.16 20.42
CA ILE A 423 -12.19 -17.55 21.81
C ILE A 423 -11.46 -18.86 22.06
N GLN A 424 -10.57 -18.90 23.05
CA GLN A 424 -9.98 -20.16 23.50
C GLN A 424 -10.93 -20.83 24.50
N ARG A 425 -11.34 -22.06 24.19
CA ARG A 425 -12.14 -22.92 25.08
C ARG A 425 -11.30 -23.50 26.21
N LEU A 426 -11.96 -24.08 27.21
CA LEU A 426 -11.30 -24.81 28.29
C LEU A 426 -10.53 -26.04 27.81
N SER A 427 -10.95 -26.68 26.72
CA SER A 427 -10.19 -27.75 26.04
C SER A 427 -8.83 -27.26 25.53
N GLY A 428 -8.73 -25.99 25.15
CA GLY A 428 -7.58 -25.42 24.44
C GLY A 428 -7.88 -25.10 22.98
N ASP A 429 -8.95 -25.68 22.42
CA ASP A 429 -9.45 -25.37 21.08
C ASP A 429 -9.74 -23.87 20.94
N ARG A 430 -9.55 -23.34 19.75
CA ARG A 430 -9.89 -21.95 19.43
C ARG A 430 -11.08 -21.93 18.49
N LEU A 431 -12.14 -21.23 18.89
CA LEU A 431 -13.34 -21.02 18.07
C LEU A 431 -13.37 -19.59 17.50
N PRO A 432 -13.77 -19.43 16.22
CA PRO A 432 -14.17 -18.12 15.70
C PRO A 432 -15.28 -17.52 16.55
N VAL A 433 -15.24 -16.21 16.77
CA VAL A 433 -16.25 -15.49 17.55
C VAL A 433 -17.66 -15.70 17.02
N ASP A 434 -17.88 -15.79 15.71
CA ASP A 434 -19.21 -16.06 15.14
C ASP A 434 -19.81 -17.43 15.49
N HIS A 435 -18.99 -18.43 15.86
CA HIS A 435 -19.44 -19.80 16.14
C HIS A 435 -19.64 -20.06 17.65
N CYS A 436 -19.13 -19.17 18.50
CA CYS A 436 -19.16 -19.31 19.96
C CYS A 436 -19.81 -18.11 20.67
N TYR A 437 -19.95 -16.95 20.00
CA TYR A 437 -20.73 -15.84 20.52
C TYR A 437 -22.22 -16.10 20.34
N ILE A 438 -22.84 -16.48 21.45
CA ILE A 438 -24.28 -16.34 21.66
C ILE A 438 -24.48 -15.01 22.36
N ASN A 439 -25.50 -14.25 21.93
CA ASN A 439 -25.81 -12.93 22.46
C ASN A 439 -25.83 -12.98 23.99
N LEU A 440 -24.78 -12.41 24.61
CA LEU A 440 -24.74 -12.26 26.06
C LEU A 440 -25.84 -11.27 26.44
N ASN A 441 -26.63 -11.61 27.43
CA ASN A 441 -27.72 -10.74 27.87
C ASN A 441 -27.11 -9.57 28.61
N VAL A 442 -27.25 -8.38 28.03
CA VAL A 442 -26.75 -7.15 28.60
C VAL A 442 -27.95 -6.35 29.07
N VAL A 443 -28.07 -6.13 30.37
CA VAL A 443 -29.22 -5.47 30.99
C VAL A 443 -28.84 -4.08 31.49
N ASP A 444 -29.70 -3.10 31.25
CA ASP A 444 -29.54 -1.76 31.80
C ASP A 444 -29.59 -1.80 33.34
N SER A 445 -28.56 -1.28 34.00
CA SER A 445 -28.43 -1.37 35.46
C SER A 445 -29.39 -0.44 36.22
N ASP A 446 -29.91 0.59 35.55
CA ASP A 446 -30.87 1.54 36.12
C ASP A 446 -32.32 1.12 35.79
N GLN A 447 -32.57 0.62 34.58
CA GLN A 447 -33.93 0.30 34.10
C GLN A 447 -34.32 -1.17 34.26
N GLY A 448 -33.36 -2.10 34.20
CA GLY A 448 -33.60 -3.55 34.26
C GLY A 448 -33.98 -4.20 32.94
N ASP A 449 -34.09 -3.43 31.85
CA ASP A 449 -34.44 -3.92 30.52
C ASP A 449 -33.23 -4.54 29.79
N GLU A 450 -33.50 -5.56 28.95
CA GLU A 450 -32.49 -6.14 28.06
C GLU A 450 -32.13 -5.19 26.91
N VAL A 451 -30.84 -5.11 26.62
CA VAL A 451 -30.24 -4.23 25.61
C VAL A 451 -29.58 -5.08 24.52
N PRO A 452 -30.17 -5.16 23.32
CA PRO A 452 -29.51 -5.77 22.16
C PRO A 452 -28.18 -5.08 21.85
N LEU A 453 -27.17 -5.86 21.44
CA LEU A 453 -25.82 -5.37 21.21
C LEU A 453 -25.80 -4.24 20.18
N GLU A 454 -26.58 -4.40 19.11
CA GLU A 454 -26.73 -3.45 18.02
C GLU A 454 -27.16 -2.06 18.52
N SER A 455 -28.01 -2.02 19.56
CA SER A 455 -28.60 -0.81 20.15
C SER A 455 -27.77 -0.10 21.23
N LEU A 456 -26.51 -0.55 21.47
CA LEU A 456 -25.64 0.00 22.51
C LEU A 456 -25.51 1.54 22.46
N PHE A 457 -25.44 2.11 21.25
CA PHE A 457 -25.22 3.54 21.02
C PHE A 457 -26.48 4.31 20.61
N ASP A 458 -27.65 3.66 20.63
CA ASP A 458 -28.92 4.27 20.23
C ASP A 458 -29.38 5.36 21.21
N CYS A 459 -30.23 6.26 20.72
CA CYS A 459 -30.83 7.32 21.51
C CYS A 459 -31.76 6.75 22.60
N ARG A 460 -31.51 7.10 23.86
CA ARG A 460 -32.29 6.69 25.03
C ARG A 460 -32.91 7.89 25.72
N GLU A 461 -34.07 7.73 26.35
CA GLU A 461 -34.65 8.74 27.23
C GLU A 461 -34.30 8.43 28.68
N GLN A 462 -33.55 9.33 29.33
CA GLN A 462 -33.18 9.24 30.74
C GLN A 462 -33.59 10.54 31.44
N GLY A 463 -34.49 10.46 32.43
CA GLY A 463 -34.96 11.63 33.17
C GLY A 463 -35.61 12.73 32.32
N GLY A 464 -36.31 12.35 31.23
CA GLY A 464 -36.94 13.30 30.30
C GLY A 464 -35.98 14.02 29.34
N ARG A 465 -34.74 13.54 29.21
CA ARG A 465 -33.77 14.02 28.21
C ARG A 465 -33.34 12.88 27.29
N LYS A 466 -33.16 13.20 26.01
CA LYS A 466 -32.56 12.29 25.03
C LYS A 466 -31.04 12.29 25.17
N ILE A 467 -30.47 11.11 25.36
CA ILE A 467 -29.03 10.87 25.52
C ILE A 467 -28.60 9.85 24.46
N TRP A 468 -27.45 10.10 23.84
CA TRP A 468 -26.73 9.10 23.05
C TRP A 468 -25.57 8.61 23.91
N PRO A 469 -25.54 7.31 24.30
CA PRO A 469 -24.47 6.76 25.11
C PRO A 469 -23.11 6.93 24.43
N LYS A 470 -22.15 7.56 25.12
CA LYS A 470 -20.75 7.67 24.65
C LYS A 470 -19.80 6.90 25.54
N LYS A 471 -20.05 6.96 26.85
CA LYS A 471 -19.33 6.19 27.87
C LYS A 471 -20.22 5.08 28.41
N ILE A 472 -20.01 3.87 27.90
CA ILE A 472 -20.73 2.66 28.27
C ILE A 472 -19.88 1.86 29.26
N PHE A 473 -20.43 1.51 30.41
CA PHE A 473 -19.76 0.67 31.40
C PHE A 473 -20.45 -0.68 31.52
N ILE A 474 -19.69 -1.77 31.41
CA ILE A 474 -20.18 -3.14 31.41
C ILE A 474 -19.64 -3.89 32.62
N GLU A 475 -20.49 -4.05 33.63
CA GLU A 475 -20.22 -4.86 34.83
C GLU A 475 -20.59 -6.32 34.60
N GLY A 476 -19.82 -7.22 35.22
CA GLY A 476 -20.15 -8.64 35.22
C GLY A 476 -19.23 -9.43 36.15
N GLN A 477 -19.70 -10.59 36.59
CA GLN A 477 -18.89 -11.51 37.39
C GLN A 477 -17.71 -12.10 36.59
N ALA A 478 -16.83 -12.85 37.26
CA ALA A 478 -15.83 -13.67 36.58
C ALA A 478 -16.51 -14.72 35.67
N GLY A 479 -15.90 -15.05 34.53
CA GLY A 479 -16.40 -16.11 33.64
C GLY A 479 -17.66 -15.80 32.80
N VAL A 480 -18.35 -14.67 33.05
CA VAL A 480 -19.60 -14.28 32.36
C VAL A 480 -19.43 -13.84 30.89
N GLY A 481 -18.18 -13.75 30.39
CA GLY A 481 -17.92 -13.43 28.97
C GLY A 481 -17.65 -11.96 28.62
N LYS A 482 -17.31 -11.09 29.57
CA LYS A 482 -16.97 -9.66 29.29
C LYS A 482 -15.94 -9.46 28.17
N THR A 483 -14.79 -10.13 28.22
CA THR A 483 -13.78 -10.10 27.15
C THR A 483 -14.32 -10.64 25.83
N THR A 484 -15.18 -11.66 25.88
CA THR A 484 -15.85 -12.24 24.69
C THR A 484 -16.80 -11.23 24.04
N LEU A 485 -17.51 -10.43 24.83
CA LEU A 485 -18.32 -9.30 24.37
C LEU A 485 -17.45 -8.23 23.69
N CYS A 486 -16.33 -7.83 24.30
CA CYS A 486 -15.39 -6.89 23.69
C CYS A 486 -14.87 -7.39 22.32
N LYS A 487 -14.48 -8.67 22.23
CA LYS A 487 -14.09 -9.30 20.95
C LYS A 487 -15.22 -9.32 19.93
N LYS A 488 -16.48 -9.54 20.35
CA LYS A 488 -17.64 -9.50 19.46
C LYS A 488 -17.92 -8.10 18.89
N VAL A 489 -17.80 -7.05 19.71
CA VAL A 489 -17.95 -5.67 19.23
C VAL A 489 -16.89 -5.34 18.17
N VAL A 490 -15.62 -5.73 18.37
CA VAL A 490 -14.58 -5.59 17.33
C VAL A 490 -14.91 -6.41 16.08
N HIS A 491 -15.33 -7.67 16.26
CA HIS A 491 -15.70 -8.55 15.16
C HIS A 491 -16.84 -7.96 14.31
N ASP A 492 -17.93 -7.49 14.92
CA ASP A 492 -19.11 -7.04 14.18
C ASP A 492 -18.93 -5.66 13.57
N PHE A 493 -18.07 -4.82 14.15
CA PHE A 493 -17.57 -3.62 13.48
C PHE A 493 -16.83 -3.98 12.19
N LEU A 494 -15.86 -4.92 12.24
CA LEU A 494 -15.01 -5.27 11.08
C LEU A 494 -15.71 -6.12 10.00
N TYR A 495 -16.59 -7.06 10.39
CA TYR A 495 -17.17 -8.05 9.48
C TYR A 495 -18.64 -7.80 9.15
N ARG A 496 -19.39 -7.07 9.99
CA ARG A 496 -20.81 -6.74 9.76
C ARG A 496 -21.04 -5.24 9.48
N ASN A 497 -19.97 -4.44 9.46
CA ASN A 497 -20.00 -2.99 9.25
C ASN A 497 -20.89 -2.24 10.28
N LEU A 498 -21.06 -2.82 11.46
CA LEU A 498 -21.96 -2.32 12.49
C LEU A 498 -21.40 -1.04 13.13
N TRP A 499 -22.26 -0.05 13.37
CA TRP A 499 -21.91 1.29 13.89
C TRP A 499 -20.95 2.14 13.03
N SER A 500 -20.73 1.78 11.75
CA SER A 500 -19.90 2.55 10.79
C SER A 500 -20.37 4.00 10.57
N ASP A 501 -21.67 4.27 10.70
CA ASP A 501 -22.23 5.63 10.70
C ASP A 501 -21.67 6.49 11.85
N SER A 502 -21.35 5.87 12.99
CA SER A 502 -20.90 6.54 14.23
C SER A 502 -19.38 6.55 14.38
N PHE A 503 -18.68 5.49 13.95
CA PHE A 503 -17.25 5.28 14.20
C PHE A 503 -16.50 4.86 12.94
N ASP A 504 -15.31 5.45 12.74
CA ASP A 504 -14.38 5.09 11.66
C ASP A 504 -13.32 4.09 12.14
N TRP A 505 -13.10 4.00 13.46
CA TRP A 505 -12.00 3.29 14.10
C TRP A 505 -12.45 2.59 15.38
N ILE A 506 -11.89 1.40 15.65
CA ILE A 506 -12.10 0.64 16.88
C ILE A 506 -10.76 0.20 17.47
N LEU A 507 -10.54 0.51 18.75
CA LEU A 507 -9.29 0.27 19.47
C LEU A 507 -9.56 -0.56 20.72
N TRP A 508 -9.34 -1.87 20.63
CA TRP A 508 -9.48 -2.79 21.76
C TRP A 508 -8.16 -2.98 22.50
N LEU A 509 -8.19 -2.70 23.80
CA LEU A 509 -7.06 -2.77 24.71
C LEU A 509 -7.41 -3.61 25.95
N PRO A 510 -6.84 -4.82 26.08
CA PRO A 510 -6.82 -5.55 27.34
C PRO A 510 -5.93 -4.81 28.35
N LEU A 511 -6.52 -4.26 29.41
CA LEU A 511 -5.80 -3.36 30.33
C LEU A 511 -4.65 -4.08 31.06
N ARG A 512 -4.72 -5.39 31.28
CA ARG A 512 -3.59 -6.22 31.75
C ARG A 512 -2.31 -6.10 30.91
N HIS A 513 -2.36 -5.77 29.62
CA HIS A 513 -1.16 -5.61 28.78
C HIS A 513 -0.30 -4.41 29.18
N LEU A 514 -0.88 -3.48 29.95
CA LEU A 514 -0.17 -2.34 30.52
C LEU A 514 0.60 -2.70 31.80
N LYS A 515 0.38 -3.88 32.41
CA LYS A 515 1.12 -4.29 33.61
C LYS A 515 2.61 -4.47 33.30
N GLY A 516 3.46 -4.07 34.26
CA GLY A 516 4.92 -4.11 34.09
C GLY A 516 5.47 -3.04 33.13
N LYS A 517 4.63 -2.19 32.53
CA LYS A 517 5.09 -0.98 31.84
C LYS A 517 5.41 0.08 32.90
N HIS A 518 6.66 0.50 32.94
CA HIS A 518 7.15 1.52 33.87
C HIS A 518 7.95 2.56 33.08
N ALA A 519 7.42 3.78 33.02
CA ALA A 519 8.07 4.94 32.43
C ALA A 519 7.64 6.18 33.21
N ASP A 520 8.53 7.17 33.35
CA ASP A 520 8.25 8.44 34.04
C ASP A 520 7.13 9.24 33.34
N SER A 521 6.95 9.00 32.04
CA SER A 521 5.83 9.40 31.22
C SER A 521 5.49 8.29 30.22
N TYR A 522 4.22 8.02 30.00
CA TYR A 522 3.73 7.10 28.97
C TYR A 522 2.55 7.75 28.25
N SER A 523 2.60 7.79 26.92
CA SER A 523 1.66 8.49 26.05
C SER A 523 0.76 7.53 25.28
N ILE A 524 -0.26 8.07 24.63
CA ILE A 524 -1.14 7.31 23.73
C ILE A 524 -0.34 6.80 22.52
N LYS A 525 0.65 7.56 22.04
CA LYS A 525 1.57 7.13 20.98
C LYS A 525 2.45 5.95 21.40
N ASP A 526 2.99 5.95 22.62
CA ASP A 526 3.75 4.81 23.17
C ASP A 526 2.88 3.55 23.27
N LEU A 527 1.61 3.70 23.67
CA LEU A 527 0.63 2.62 23.65
C LEU A 527 0.44 2.04 22.24
N PHE A 528 0.29 2.89 21.22
CA PHE A 528 0.13 2.44 19.84
C PHE A 528 1.34 1.70 19.31
N HIS A 529 2.54 2.19 19.60
CA HIS A 529 3.78 1.49 19.30
C HIS A 529 3.80 0.10 19.95
N HIS A 530 3.50 0.00 21.25
CA HIS A 530 3.69 -1.25 21.99
C HIS A 530 2.58 -2.28 21.79
N GLU A 531 1.31 -1.87 21.77
CA GLU A 531 0.17 -2.79 21.63
C GLU A 531 -0.07 -3.17 20.16
N TYR A 532 -0.19 -2.19 19.26
CA TYR A 532 -0.70 -2.43 17.90
C TYR A 532 0.39 -2.61 16.84
N PHE A 533 1.50 -1.86 16.92
CA PHE A 533 2.46 -1.74 15.82
C PHE A 533 3.87 -2.26 16.11
N SER A 534 4.09 -2.94 17.24
CA SER A 534 5.43 -3.29 17.76
C SER A 534 6.25 -4.21 16.85
N GLN A 535 5.59 -4.95 15.95
CA GLN A 535 6.22 -5.84 14.97
C GLN A 535 6.15 -5.29 13.53
N HIS A 536 5.47 -4.15 13.31
CA HIS A 536 5.26 -3.61 11.97
C HIS A 536 6.48 -2.80 11.50
N GLN A 537 6.95 -3.04 10.27
CA GLN A 537 8.15 -2.39 9.71
C GLN A 537 8.09 -0.85 9.71
N GLU A 538 6.89 -0.29 9.67
CA GLU A 538 6.61 1.16 9.62
C GLU A 538 5.98 1.71 10.90
N SER A 539 6.20 1.06 12.05
CA SER A 539 5.56 1.39 13.34
C SER A 539 5.48 2.88 13.63
N ALA A 540 6.62 3.58 13.53
CA ALA A 540 6.76 5.02 13.78
C ALA A 540 5.86 5.94 12.93
N LEU A 541 5.42 5.50 11.75
CA LEU A 541 4.50 6.27 10.91
C LEU A 541 3.03 5.89 11.17
N LEU A 542 2.77 4.62 11.49
CA LEU A 542 1.42 4.16 11.86
C LEU A 542 0.97 4.72 13.20
N GLU A 543 1.82 4.67 14.22
CA GLU A 543 1.54 5.24 15.55
C GLU A 543 1.28 6.76 15.47
N ASP A 544 2.03 7.47 14.62
CA ASP A 544 1.91 8.92 14.41
C ASP A 544 0.61 9.28 13.68
N THR A 545 0.20 8.43 12.73
CA THR A 545 -1.09 8.55 12.05
C THR A 545 -2.23 8.31 13.04
N LEU A 546 -2.15 7.26 13.84
CA LEU A 546 -3.20 6.91 14.80
C LEU A 546 -3.30 7.93 15.95
N ASP A 547 -2.18 8.46 16.44
CA ASP A 547 -2.15 9.55 17.42
C ASP A 547 -2.78 10.82 16.85
N SER A 548 -2.50 11.16 15.59
CA SER A 548 -3.17 12.26 14.87
C SER A 548 -4.69 12.02 14.73
N ILE A 549 -5.11 10.82 14.32
CA ILE A 549 -6.54 10.45 14.20
C ILE A 549 -7.26 10.61 15.55
N VAL A 550 -6.66 10.12 16.65
CA VAL A 550 -7.26 10.25 17.98
C VAL A 550 -7.28 11.71 18.44
N ALA A 551 -6.24 12.49 18.19
CA ALA A 551 -6.22 13.91 18.54
C ALA A 551 -7.30 14.73 17.80
N TRP A 552 -7.47 14.51 16.48
CA TRP A 552 -8.35 15.35 15.64
C TRP A 552 -9.77 14.79 15.43
N ASN A 553 -9.97 13.47 15.51
CA ASN A 553 -11.24 12.78 15.23
C ASN A 553 -11.68 11.81 16.35
N SER A 554 -11.29 12.07 17.61
CA SER A 554 -11.68 11.26 18.79
C SER A 554 -13.18 10.97 18.94
N ALA A 555 -14.06 11.78 18.35
CA ALA A 555 -15.50 11.54 18.35
C ALA A 555 -15.95 10.34 17.51
N ARG A 556 -15.14 9.88 16.55
CA ARG A 556 -15.37 8.71 15.68
C ARG A 556 -14.39 7.55 15.95
N VAL A 557 -13.65 7.60 17.06
CA VAL A 557 -12.75 6.51 17.51
C VAL A 557 -13.34 5.85 18.76
N LEU A 558 -13.78 4.60 18.64
CA LEU A 558 -14.32 3.84 19.78
C LEU A 558 -13.21 3.06 20.50
N TRP A 559 -13.02 3.34 21.78
CA TRP A 559 -12.12 2.59 22.65
C TRP A 559 -12.84 1.47 23.40
N LEU A 560 -12.25 0.27 23.44
CA LEU A 560 -12.71 -0.85 24.27
C LEU A 560 -11.64 -1.18 25.30
N LEU A 561 -11.87 -0.73 26.53
CA LEU A 561 -10.96 -0.91 27.66
C LEU A 561 -11.42 -2.15 28.46
N ASP A 562 -10.78 -3.29 28.21
CA ASP A 562 -11.19 -4.58 28.75
C ASP A 562 -10.44 -4.93 30.04
N GLY A 563 -11.16 -5.17 31.14
CA GLY A 563 -10.57 -5.60 32.42
C GLY A 563 -10.04 -4.47 33.30
N LEU A 564 -10.83 -3.43 33.58
CA LEU A 564 -10.41 -2.34 34.49
C LEU A 564 -10.11 -2.84 35.91
N ASP A 565 -10.72 -3.95 36.33
CA ASP A 565 -10.43 -4.62 37.60
C ASP A 565 -8.97 -5.10 37.69
N GLU A 566 -8.37 -5.44 36.55
CA GLU A 566 -7.02 -5.99 36.51
C GLU A 566 -5.96 -4.94 36.88
N VAL A 567 -6.16 -3.65 36.56
CA VAL A 567 -5.16 -2.58 36.78
C VAL A 567 -5.52 -1.55 37.86
N SER A 568 -6.81 -1.42 38.19
CA SER A 568 -7.30 -0.34 39.07
C SER A 568 -6.85 -0.40 40.53
N GLN A 569 -6.26 -1.52 40.97
CA GLN A 569 -5.69 -1.69 42.31
C GLN A 569 -4.16 -1.53 42.36
N ASP A 570 -3.47 -1.77 41.24
CA ASP A 570 -2.00 -1.81 41.20
C ASP A 570 -1.36 -0.42 41.03
N TRP A 571 -2.13 0.58 40.62
CA TRP A 571 -1.65 1.93 40.33
C TRP A 571 -2.33 3.00 41.18
N ASP A 572 -1.50 3.75 41.92
CA ASP A 572 -1.90 5.00 42.55
C ASP A 572 -2.27 6.05 41.48
N ALA A 573 -3.28 6.89 41.76
CA ALA A 573 -3.84 7.85 40.82
C ALA A 573 -2.83 8.90 40.35
N ASP A 574 -1.87 9.26 41.21
CA ASP A 574 -0.81 10.25 40.93
C ASP A 574 0.41 9.65 40.21
N SER A 575 0.53 8.31 40.19
CA SER A 575 1.59 7.62 39.45
C SER A 575 1.50 7.91 37.94
N PRO A 576 2.60 7.86 37.17
CA PRO A 576 2.57 8.06 35.74
C PRO A 576 1.56 7.15 35.01
N MET A 577 1.46 5.87 35.41
CA MET A 577 0.49 4.93 34.83
C MET A 577 -0.95 5.22 35.28
N GLY A 578 -1.17 5.65 36.54
CA GLY A 578 -2.49 6.09 37.01
C GLY A 578 -3.01 7.31 36.24
N ARG A 579 -2.15 8.29 35.99
CA ARG A 579 -2.46 9.47 35.15
C ARG A 579 -2.70 9.09 33.69
N PHE A 580 -1.95 8.13 33.15
CA PHE A 580 -2.20 7.58 31.82
C PHE A 580 -3.55 6.84 31.73
N LEU A 581 -3.87 5.98 32.70
CA LEU A 581 -5.16 5.28 32.77
C LEU A 581 -6.34 6.25 32.84
N GLN A 582 -6.23 7.32 33.63
CA GLN A 582 -7.23 8.39 33.63
C GLN A 582 -7.37 9.05 32.25
N THR A 583 -6.29 9.16 31.47
CA THR A 583 -6.29 9.75 30.12
C THR A 583 -7.00 8.84 29.12
N LEU A 584 -6.86 7.51 29.26
CA LEU A 584 -7.65 6.52 28.51
C LEU A 584 -9.13 6.52 28.90
N LEU A 585 -9.46 6.52 30.20
CA LEU A 585 -10.85 6.55 30.68
C LEU A 585 -11.57 7.88 30.36
N LYS A 586 -10.82 8.95 30.08
CA LYS A 586 -11.35 10.26 29.66
C LYS A 586 -11.69 10.33 28.17
N GLN A 587 -11.26 9.40 27.32
CA GLN A 587 -11.55 9.40 25.87
C GLN A 587 -13.05 9.53 25.57
N PRO A 588 -13.48 10.20 24.48
CA PRO A 588 -14.89 10.59 24.32
C PRO A 588 -15.85 9.42 24.15
N GLN A 589 -15.48 8.43 23.32
CA GLN A 589 -16.27 7.24 23.01
C GLN A 589 -15.56 6.02 23.61
N THR A 590 -16.18 5.35 24.58
CA THR A 590 -15.51 4.26 25.33
C THR A 590 -16.49 3.24 25.87
N ILE A 591 -16.22 1.96 25.60
CA ILE A 591 -16.76 0.83 26.34
C ILE A 591 -15.71 0.41 27.37
N ILE A 592 -16.09 0.31 28.64
CA ILE A 592 -15.22 -0.14 29.74
C ILE A 592 -15.81 -1.44 30.31
N SER A 593 -15.02 -2.52 30.38
CA SER A 593 -15.43 -3.78 31.01
C SER A 593 -14.79 -3.92 32.40
N SER A 594 -15.55 -4.36 33.42
CA SER A 594 -14.99 -4.61 34.75
C SER A 594 -15.81 -5.55 35.65
N ARG A 595 -15.27 -5.92 36.81
CA ARG A 595 -16.00 -6.54 37.93
C ARG A 595 -16.68 -5.47 38.81
N PRO A 596 -17.74 -5.81 39.58
CA PRO A 596 -18.50 -4.83 40.37
C PRO A 596 -17.73 -4.07 41.45
N TYR A 597 -16.54 -4.53 41.85
CA TYR A 597 -15.80 -3.97 42.99
C TYR A 597 -14.80 -2.84 42.62
N SER A 598 -14.53 -2.62 41.33
CA SER A 598 -13.49 -1.68 40.86
C SER A 598 -13.97 -0.22 40.70
N THR A 599 -14.99 0.17 41.46
CA THR A 599 -15.73 1.43 41.28
C THR A 599 -14.99 2.69 41.74
N LYS A 600 -13.91 2.56 42.53
CA LYS A 600 -13.16 3.73 43.07
C LYS A 600 -12.62 4.65 41.97
N GLN A 601 -11.99 4.11 40.94
CA GLN A 601 -11.45 4.92 39.82
C GLN A 601 -12.53 5.41 38.84
N LEU A 602 -13.68 4.71 38.79
CA LEU A 602 -14.82 5.10 37.94
C LEU A 602 -15.57 6.32 38.46
N SER A 603 -15.45 6.66 39.75
CA SER A 603 -16.03 7.89 40.34
C SER A 603 -15.59 9.19 39.64
N VAL A 604 -14.46 9.16 38.92
CA VAL A 604 -13.89 10.30 38.18
C VAL A 604 -14.54 10.48 36.79
N VAL A 605 -15.24 9.46 36.27
CA VAL A 605 -15.77 9.46 34.90
C VAL A 605 -17.28 9.23 34.91
N LYS A 606 -18.04 10.24 34.50
CA LYS A 606 -19.48 10.10 34.28
C LYS A 606 -19.75 9.02 33.23
N GLN A 607 -20.55 8.02 33.60
CA GLN A 607 -21.06 6.99 32.71
C GLN A 607 -22.39 7.50 32.10
N ASP A 608 -22.60 7.27 30.80
CA ASP A 608 -23.85 7.63 30.13
C ASP A 608 -24.83 6.46 30.09
N LEU A 609 -24.29 5.22 30.09
CA LEU A 609 -25.05 3.98 30.12
C LEU A 609 -24.29 2.96 30.98
N LYS A 610 -24.98 2.39 31.98
CA LYS A 610 -24.42 1.35 32.83
C LYS A 610 -25.15 0.04 32.58
N LEU A 611 -24.38 -0.98 32.21
CA LEU A 611 -24.87 -2.27 31.77
C LEU A 611 -24.33 -3.38 32.66
N ARG A 612 -25.13 -4.43 32.85
CA ARG A 612 -24.74 -5.65 33.55
C ARG A 612 -24.90 -6.83 32.61
N THR A 613 -23.83 -7.60 32.40
CA THR A 613 -23.96 -8.92 31.76
C THR A 613 -24.64 -9.87 32.74
N VAL A 614 -25.86 -10.28 32.43
CA VAL A 614 -26.47 -11.49 32.99
C VAL A 614 -26.00 -12.70 32.18
N GLY A 615 -26.00 -13.87 32.82
CA GLY A 615 -25.58 -15.11 32.17
C GLY A 615 -26.49 -15.53 31.02
N PHE A 616 -26.17 -16.66 30.40
CA PHE A 616 -27.01 -17.26 29.37
C PHE A 616 -28.39 -17.64 29.93
N HIS A 617 -29.43 -17.29 29.18
CA HIS A 617 -30.78 -17.81 29.39
C HIS A 617 -30.89 -19.26 28.89
N ALA A 618 -31.94 -19.98 29.27
CA ALA A 618 -32.11 -21.41 28.92
C ALA A 618 -31.96 -21.68 27.40
N GLU A 619 -32.60 -20.88 26.55
CA GLU A 619 -32.51 -20.98 25.08
C GLU A 619 -31.07 -20.79 24.55
N GLN A 620 -30.26 -19.99 25.25
CA GLN A 620 -28.88 -19.69 24.89
C GLN A 620 -27.93 -20.79 25.35
N ILE A 621 -28.21 -21.41 26.51
CA ILE A 621 -27.53 -22.62 26.98
C ILE A 621 -27.76 -23.76 25.98
N GLU A 622 -29.01 -24.00 25.57
CA GLU A 622 -29.34 -25.02 24.56
C GLU A 622 -28.60 -24.75 23.23
N LYS A 623 -28.66 -23.51 22.73
CA LYS A 623 -27.97 -23.10 21.50
C LYS A 623 -26.45 -23.27 21.58
N TYR A 624 -25.83 -23.13 22.76
CA TYR A 624 -24.41 -23.37 22.97
C TYR A 624 -24.07 -24.84 22.82
N ILE A 625 -24.79 -25.70 23.54
CA ILE A 625 -24.56 -27.15 23.57
C ILE A 625 -24.76 -27.76 22.18
N ARG A 626 -25.74 -27.26 21.43
CA ARG A 626 -26.06 -27.71 20.05
C ARG A 626 -25.12 -27.19 18.96
N ALA A 627 -24.16 -26.33 19.27
CA ALA A 627 -23.16 -25.90 18.29
C ALA A 627 -22.19 -27.04 17.99
N LYS A 628 -21.95 -27.33 16.70
CA LYS A 628 -21.14 -28.48 16.25
C LYS A 628 -19.67 -28.38 16.65
N GLU A 629 -19.23 -27.15 16.89
CA GLU A 629 -17.93 -26.74 17.40
C GLU A 629 -17.76 -27.02 18.89
N ILE A 630 -18.86 -27.23 19.62
CA ILE A 630 -18.86 -27.58 21.04
C ILE A 630 -18.84 -29.10 21.21
N HIS A 631 -19.77 -29.79 20.54
CA HIS A 631 -19.83 -31.25 20.40
C HIS A 631 -20.24 -31.63 18.97
N PRO A 632 -19.43 -32.38 18.21
CA PRO A 632 -19.78 -32.78 16.83
C PRO A 632 -20.95 -33.77 16.73
N ASP A 633 -21.19 -34.55 17.79
CA ASP A 633 -22.27 -35.54 17.89
C ASP A 633 -23.56 -34.93 18.47
N PRO A 634 -24.67 -34.89 17.71
CA PRO A 634 -25.95 -34.38 18.20
C PRO A 634 -26.52 -35.16 19.39
N GLU A 635 -26.33 -36.50 19.46
CA GLU A 635 -26.89 -37.28 20.57
C GLU A 635 -26.23 -36.92 21.90
N THR A 636 -24.93 -36.63 21.89
CA THR A 636 -24.19 -36.15 23.05
C THR A 636 -24.67 -34.77 23.47
N ALA A 637 -24.95 -33.87 22.52
CA ALA A 637 -25.53 -32.56 22.80
C ALA A 637 -26.94 -32.65 23.42
N ASP A 638 -27.81 -33.55 22.92
CA ASP A 638 -29.13 -33.80 23.51
C ASP A 638 -29.02 -34.31 24.95
N LYS A 639 -28.15 -35.29 25.22
CA LYS A 639 -27.91 -35.84 26.58
C LYS A 639 -27.40 -34.78 27.57
N ILE A 640 -26.54 -33.87 27.12
CA ILE A 640 -26.07 -32.72 27.94
C ILE A 640 -27.24 -31.79 28.25
N TRP A 641 -28.06 -31.47 27.24
CA TRP A 641 -29.19 -30.56 27.42
C TRP A 641 -30.26 -31.14 28.35
N GLU A 642 -30.72 -32.37 28.13
CA GLU A 642 -31.68 -33.08 29.01
C GLU A 642 -31.19 -33.07 30.46
N PHE A 643 -29.91 -33.38 30.69
CA PHE A 643 -29.31 -33.36 32.02
C PHE A 643 -29.34 -31.99 32.69
N ILE A 644 -29.02 -30.91 31.97
CA ILE A 644 -29.09 -29.55 32.49
C ILE A 644 -30.54 -29.12 32.73
N ASP A 645 -31.47 -29.55 31.87
CA ASP A 645 -32.88 -29.20 31.94
C ASP A 645 -33.58 -29.81 33.17
N GLU A 646 -33.27 -31.07 33.48
CA GLU A 646 -33.75 -31.78 34.67
C GLU A 646 -33.18 -31.21 35.99
N HIS A 647 -31.95 -30.67 35.98
CA HIS A 647 -31.22 -30.30 37.19
C HIS A 647 -31.14 -28.78 37.38
N SER A 648 -32.15 -28.18 38.02
CA SER A 648 -32.26 -26.72 38.23
C SER A 648 -30.99 -26.02 38.72
N ARG A 649 -30.28 -26.61 39.70
CA ARG A 649 -29.00 -26.07 40.21
C ARG A 649 -27.87 -26.09 39.17
N ILE A 650 -27.83 -27.12 38.33
CA ILE A 650 -26.89 -27.20 37.21
C ILE A 650 -27.28 -26.17 36.14
N ARG A 651 -28.58 -25.96 35.87
CA ARG A 651 -29.05 -24.89 34.99
C ARG A 651 -28.61 -23.50 35.47
N GLU A 652 -28.67 -23.22 36.79
CA GLU A 652 -28.17 -21.97 37.38
C GLU A 652 -26.66 -21.77 37.16
N ILE A 653 -25.86 -22.82 37.35
CA ILE A 653 -24.40 -22.83 37.10
C ILE A 653 -24.09 -22.64 35.60
N ALA A 654 -24.83 -23.33 34.73
CA ALA A 654 -24.70 -23.27 33.28
C ALA A 654 -25.03 -21.88 32.68
N GLN A 655 -25.65 -20.97 33.44
CA GLN A 655 -25.80 -19.57 33.02
C GLN A 655 -24.44 -18.87 32.86
N ILE A 656 -23.39 -19.30 33.57
CA ILE A 656 -22.05 -18.72 33.44
C ILE A 656 -21.32 -19.46 32.29
N PRO A 657 -20.97 -18.80 31.17
CA PRO A 657 -20.44 -19.47 29.98
C PRO A 657 -19.18 -20.32 30.23
N VAL A 658 -18.26 -19.89 31.10
CA VAL A 658 -17.07 -20.70 31.43
C VAL A 658 -17.42 -21.98 32.21
N GLN A 659 -18.51 -21.98 32.98
CA GLN A 659 -18.98 -23.15 33.73
C GLN A 659 -19.75 -24.10 32.81
N LEU A 660 -20.49 -23.57 31.83
CA LEU A 660 -21.10 -24.36 30.76
C LEU A 660 -20.05 -25.03 29.86
N ASP A 661 -19.01 -24.30 29.42
CA ASP A 661 -17.91 -24.90 28.64
C ASP A 661 -17.14 -25.95 29.45
N ALA A 662 -17.00 -25.76 30.78
CA ALA A 662 -16.41 -26.77 31.66
C ALA A 662 -17.26 -28.05 31.69
N LEU A 663 -18.57 -27.91 31.90
CA LEU A 663 -19.50 -29.04 31.90
C LEU A 663 -19.51 -29.77 30.55
N CYS A 664 -19.46 -29.04 29.43
CA CYS A 664 -19.37 -29.61 28.09
C CYS A 664 -18.03 -30.34 27.87
N TYR A 665 -16.91 -29.78 28.33
CA TYR A 665 -15.57 -30.38 28.22
C TYR A 665 -15.42 -31.67 29.05
N THR A 666 -15.98 -31.70 30.25
CA THR A 666 -15.95 -32.87 31.15
C THR A 666 -16.91 -33.98 30.70
N TRP A 667 -17.74 -33.77 29.68
CA TRP A 667 -18.73 -34.75 29.20
C TRP A 667 -18.10 -35.90 28.39
N LYS A 668 -17.40 -36.79 29.09
CA LYS A 668 -16.80 -38.05 28.60
C LYS A 668 -17.56 -39.27 29.18
N GLU A 669 -17.24 -40.49 28.75
CA GLU A 669 -17.98 -41.73 29.09
C GLU A 669 -18.45 -41.90 30.56
N PRO A 670 -17.71 -41.58 31.64
CA PRO A 670 -18.22 -41.67 33.01
C PRO A 670 -19.38 -40.69 33.32
N LEU A 671 -19.45 -39.56 32.61
CA LEU A 671 -20.60 -38.63 32.63
C LEU A 671 -21.57 -38.88 31.47
N GLY A 672 -21.17 -39.58 30.41
CA GLY A 672 -22.07 -39.98 29.33
C GLY A 672 -22.98 -41.16 29.68
N ASN A 673 -22.46 -42.16 30.42
CA ASN A 673 -23.14 -43.43 30.67
C ASN A 673 -23.35 -43.71 32.17
N SER A 674 -24.60 -43.63 32.64
CA SER A 674 -25.25 -44.59 33.59
C SER A 674 -26.35 -43.96 34.45
N ASN A 675 -27.32 -44.80 34.83
CA ASN A 675 -28.51 -44.51 35.65
C ASN A 675 -28.19 -44.24 37.16
N THR A 676 -27.05 -43.65 37.48
CA THR A 676 -26.70 -43.28 38.86
C THR A 676 -27.19 -41.87 39.18
N ALA A 677 -27.79 -41.68 40.37
CA ALA A 677 -28.20 -40.36 40.83
C ALA A 677 -26.97 -39.47 41.07
N ARG A 678 -26.71 -38.53 40.14
CA ARG A 678 -25.53 -37.67 40.18
C ARG A 678 -25.73 -36.55 41.18
N THR A 679 -24.89 -36.55 42.22
CA THR A 679 -24.86 -35.44 43.17
C THR A 679 -24.12 -34.25 42.59
N MET A 680 -24.43 -33.04 43.06
CA MET A 680 -23.65 -31.84 42.75
C MET A 680 -22.14 -32.06 43.00
N THR A 681 -21.80 -32.72 44.11
CA THR A 681 -20.42 -33.02 44.51
C THR A 681 -19.69 -33.87 43.46
N THR A 682 -20.31 -34.95 42.98
CA THR A 682 -19.71 -35.83 41.97
C THR A 682 -19.45 -35.12 40.64
N ILE A 683 -20.29 -34.15 40.26
CA ILE A 683 -20.12 -33.37 39.02
C ILE A 683 -18.94 -32.39 39.16
N TYR A 684 -18.87 -31.65 40.27
CA TYR A 684 -17.75 -30.76 40.55
C TYR A 684 -16.42 -31.52 40.70
N GLN A 685 -16.43 -32.71 41.31
CA GLN A 685 -15.25 -33.57 41.40
C GLN A 685 -14.74 -33.98 40.01
N ALA A 686 -15.64 -34.42 39.12
CA ALA A 686 -15.28 -34.76 37.74
C ALA A 686 -14.71 -33.55 36.98
N ILE A 687 -15.35 -32.37 37.07
CA ILE A 687 -14.84 -31.13 36.44
C ILE A 687 -13.45 -30.79 36.96
N CYS A 688 -13.22 -30.85 38.28
CA CYS A 688 -11.91 -30.60 38.87
C CYS A 688 -10.86 -31.61 38.36
N VAL A 689 -11.18 -32.91 38.30
CA VAL A 689 -10.24 -33.94 37.82
C VAL A 689 -9.89 -33.74 36.34
N GLU A 690 -10.85 -33.46 35.45
CA GLU A 690 -10.54 -33.19 34.03
C GLU A 690 -9.71 -31.92 33.83
N LEU A 691 -9.98 -30.85 34.61
CA LEU A 691 -9.17 -29.63 34.57
C LEU A 691 -7.74 -29.88 35.09
N LEU A 692 -7.58 -30.66 36.17
CA LEU A 692 -6.27 -31.06 36.68
C LEU A 692 -5.52 -31.96 35.68
N ARG A 693 -6.20 -32.90 35.03
CA ARG A 693 -5.62 -33.78 34.00
C ARG A 693 -5.05 -32.97 32.83
N LYS A 694 -5.83 -32.00 32.33
CA LYS A 694 -5.39 -31.06 31.29
C LYS A 694 -4.16 -30.25 31.71
N ASP A 695 -4.17 -29.72 32.94
CA ASP A 695 -3.09 -28.87 33.42
C ASP A 695 -1.82 -29.66 33.81
N LEU A 696 -1.94 -30.94 34.18
CA LEU A 696 -0.83 -31.87 34.41
C LEU A 696 0.05 -31.98 33.16
N TRP A 697 -0.56 -32.20 31.99
CA TRP A 697 0.13 -32.21 30.71
C TRP A 697 0.76 -30.84 30.39
N ARG A 698 -0.01 -29.74 30.48
CA ARG A 698 0.49 -28.38 30.17
C ARG A 698 1.66 -27.92 31.04
N ARG A 699 1.81 -28.46 32.25
CA ARG A 699 2.90 -28.12 33.18
C ARG A 699 4.13 -29.02 33.04
N GLU A 700 4.15 -29.91 32.05
CA GLU A 700 5.23 -30.86 31.79
C GLU A 700 5.65 -31.67 33.04
N LYS A 701 4.67 -31.98 33.92
CA LYS A 701 4.91 -32.74 35.16
C LYS A 701 5.52 -34.10 34.80
N ARG A 702 6.60 -34.46 35.51
CA ARG A 702 7.33 -35.71 35.26
C ARG A 702 6.82 -36.83 36.15
N ILE A 703 6.41 -37.93 35.53
CA ILE A 703 6.13 -39.20 36.19
C ILE A 703 7.30 -40.13 35.89
N ASP A 704 7.89 -40.73 36.92
CA ASP A 704 9.08 -41.60 36.82
C ASP A 704 10.24 -41.02 35.97
N GLY A 705 10.41 -39.70 36.04
CA GLY A 705 11.46 -38.96 35.32
C GLY A 705 11.17 -38.68 33.84
N ARG A 706 9.99 -39.04 33.31
CA ARG A 706 9.56 -38.76 31.93
C ARG A 706 8.40 -37.76 31.92
N THR A 707 8.38 -36.89 30.91
CA THR A 707 7.21 -36.05 30.61
C THR A 707 6.18 -36.88 29.83
N LEU A 708 4.91 -36.85 30.22
CA LEU A 708 3.84 -37.54 29.50
C LEU A 708 3.45 -36.81 28.21
N THR A 709 2.98 -37.57 27.22
CA THR A 709 2.22 -37.00 26.10
C THR A 709 0.75 -36.79 26.49
N GLU A 710 0.01 -36.03 25.68
CA GLU A 710 -1.41 -35.73 25.91
C GLU A 710 -2.24 -37.01 26.03
N GLN A 711 -2.11 -37.94 25.06
CA GLN A 711 -2.78 -39.24 25.08
C GLN A 711 -2.47 -40.08 26.33
N GLN A 712 -1.20 -40.13 26.75
CA GLN A 712 -0.82 -40.85 27.97
C GLN A 712 -1.35 -40.20 29.26
N THR A 713 -1.70 -38.91 29.19
CA THR A 713 -2.34 -38.19 30.31
C THR A 713 -3.85 -38.45 30.35
N GLU A 714 -4.48 -38.73 29.20
CA GLU A 714 -5.88 -39.18 29.12
C GLU A 714 -6.10 -40.60 29.67
N GLU A 715 -5.09 -41.48 29.57
CA GLU A 715 -5.14 -42.84 30.10
C GLU A 715 -5.03 -42.93 31.65
N LEU A 716 -4.65 -41.85 32.34
CA LEU A 716 -4.49 -41.83 33.80
C LEU A 716 -5.83 -41.89 34.55
N SER A 717 -5.88 -42.70 35.60
CA SER A 717 -6.99 -42.73 36.54
C SER A 717 -7.12 -41.43 37.34
N GLU A 718 -8.31 -41.16 37.89
CA GLU A 718 -8.57 -39.97 38.71
C GLU A 718 -7.59 -39.85 39.90
N PHE A 719 -7.25 -41.00 40.50
CA PHE A 719 -6.31 -41.09 41.62
C PHE A 719 -4.89 -40.70 41.21
N GLU A 720 -4.40 -41.15 40.06
CA GLU A 720 -3.07 -40.79 39.55
C GLU A 720 -2.98 -39.29 39.22
N VAL A 721 -4.01 -38.74 38.57
CA VAL A 721 -4.09 -37.29 38.29
C VAL A 721 -4.03 -36.47 39.59
N GLN A 722 -4.81 -36.85 40.62
CA GLN A 722 -4.79 -36.18 41.91
C GLN A 722 -3.44 -36.32 42.61
N LEU A 723 -2.84 -37.51 42.62
CA LEU A 723 -1.54 -37.78 43.24
C LEU A 723 -0.42 -36.91 42.66
N HIS A 724 -0.39 -36.74 41.33
CA HIS A 724 0.65 -35.95 40.65
C HIS A 724 0.42 -34.43 40.70
N MET A 725 -0.82 -33.98 40.94
CA MET A 725 -1.20 -32.57 41.12
C MET A 725 -1.42 -32.18 42.59
N GLN A 726 -1.08 -33.04 43.56
CA GLN A 726 -1.41 -32.84 44.97
C GLN A 726 -0.86 -31.52 45.55
N GLU A 727 0.31 -31.04 45.11
CA GLU A 727 0.86 -29.76 45.52
C GLU A 727 -0.01 -28.58 45.06
N GLU A 728 -0.42 -28.58 43.78
CA GLU A 728 -1.33 -27.60 43.20
C GLU A 728 -2.73 -27.66 43.84
N ILE A 729 -3.26 -28.87 44.10
CA ILE A 729 -4.53 -29.08 44.80
C ILE A 729 -4.45 -28.46 46.20
N ASN A 730 -3.44 -28.82 47.00
CA ASN A 730 -3.25 -28.29 48.36
C ASN A 730 -3.18 -26.75 48.36
N LEU A 731 -2.50 -26.16 47.38
CA LEU A 731 -2.40 -24.70 47.23
C LEU A 731 -3.76 -24.06 46.90
N LEU A 732 -4.50 -24.63 45.94
CA LEU A 732 -5.82 -24.14 45.53
C LEU A 732 -6.86 -24.31 46.65
N GLU A 733 -6.85 -25.43 47.37
CA GLU A 733 -7.69 -25.69 48.53
C GLU A 733 -7.40 -24.71 49.67
N ALA A 734 -6.12 -24.51 50.02
CA ALA A 734 -5.72 -23.57 51.06
C ALA A 734 -6.11 -22.13 50.71
N LEU A 735 -5.95 -21.75 49.44
CA LEU A 735 -6.31 -20.41 48.94
C LEU A 735 -7.83 -20.22 48.93
N ALA A 736 -8.60 -21.18 48.41
CA ALA A 736 -10.06 -21.15 48.44
C ALA A 736 -10.62 -21.13 49.87
N PHE A 737 -10.07 -21.94 50.78
CA PHE A 737 -10.45 -21.97 52.19
C PHE A 737 -10.14 -20.64 52.90
N HIS A 738 -8.97 -20.05 52.63
CA HIS A 738 -8.66 -18.70 53.13
C HIS A 738 -9.65 -17.66 52.59
N GLY A 739 -10.01 -17.71 51.30
CA GLY A 739 -11.02 -16.83 50.72
C GLY A 739 -12.36 -16.94 51.43
N LEU A 740 -12.85 -18.17 51.65
CA LEU A 740 -14.09 -18.42 52.40
C LEU A 740 -14.02 -17.87 53.84
N LEU A 741 -12.91 -18.07 54.55
CA LEU A 741 -12.72 -17.55 55.91
C LEU A 741 -12.66 -16.02 55.99
N THR A 742 -12.09 -15.37 54.98
CA THR A 742 -11.90 -13.92 54.93
C THR A 742 -12.98 -13.19 54.11
N ASN A 743 -13.96 -13.93 53.59
CA ASN A 743 -14.97 -13.45 52.65
C ASN A 743 -14.37 -12.77 51.40
N ILE A 744 -13.21 -13.24 50.96
CA ILE A 744 -12.50 -12.84 49.74
C ILE A 744 -12.83 -13.85 48.64
N ILE A 745 -13.48 -13.37 47.58
CA ILE A 745 -13.90 -14.20 46.44
C ILE A 745 -12.94 -14.03 45.23
N ASP A 746 -12.24 -12.90 45.17
CA ASP A 746 -11.27 -12.54 44.11
C ASP A 746 -9.84 -12.45 44.69
N PHE A 747 -8.87 -13.15 44.10
CA PHE A 747 -7.49 -13.27 44.61
C PHE A 747 -6.47 -12.54 43.72
N ASP A 748 -6.40 -11.22 43.86
CA ASP A 748 -5.57 -10.34 43.03
C ASP A 748 -4.07 -10.39 43.37
N ALA A 749 -3.24 -9.76 42.53
CA ALA A 749 -1.78 -9.74 42.69
C ALA A 749 -1.31 -9.20 44.06
N PRO A 750 -1.91 -8.14 44.66
CA PRO A 750 -1.52 -7.67 45.99
C PRO A 750 -1.75 -8.70 47.11
N PHE A 751 -2.74 -9.60 46.96
CA PHE A 751 -2.99 -10.68 47.92
C PHE A 751 -1.86 -11.72 47.88
N LYS A 752 -1.41 -12.07 46.66
CA LYS A 752 -0.30 -13.03 46.44
C LYS A 752 1.05 -12.53 46.99
N SER A 753 1.28 -11.23 47.06
CA SER A 753 2.54 -10.65 47.57
C SER A 753 2.54 -10.34 49.07
N SER A 754 1.36 -10.17 49.70
CA SER A 754 1.25 -9.70 51.09
C SER A 754 0.70 -10.75 52.07
N SER A 755 -0.07 -11.72 51.58
CA SER A 755 -1.01 -12.49 52.40
C SER A 755 -0.91 -14.01 52.25
N LEU A 756 -0.04 -14.54 51.37
CA LEU A 756 0.23 -15.97 51.33
C LEU A 756 1.06 -16.38 52.56
N PRO A 757 0.53 -17.22 53.47
CA PRO A 757 1.35 -17.89 54.47
C PRO A 757 2.41 -18.75 53.76
N ASP A 758 3.57 -18.93 54.40
CA ASP A 758 4.64 -19.77 53.87
C ASP A 758 4.29 -21.26 54.00
N PHE A 759 3.35 -21.72 53.16
CA PHE A 759 2.88 -23.11 53.08
C PHE A 759 3.98 -24.10 52.64
N SER A 760 5.20 -23.63 52.35
CA SER A 760 6.30 -24.46 51.86
C SER A 760 7.03 -25.25 52.96
N ARG A 761 6.77 -24.99 54.26
CA ARG A 761 7.51 -25.61 55.38
C ARG A 761 6.63 -26.05 56.54
N ASN A 762 6.74 -27.35 56.84
CA ASN A 762 6.26 -28.06 58.05
C ASN A 762 4.73 -28.22 58.26
N THR A 763 4.13 -29.17 57.53
CA THR A 763 3.22 -30.13 58.17
C THR A 763 3.60 -31.55 57.76
N GLY A 764 4.12 -32.34 58.70
CA GLY A 764 4.25 -33.79 58.55
C GLY A 764 2.88 -34.49 58.62
N PRO A 765 2.81 -35.82 58.36
CA PRO A 765 1.53 -36.53 58.30
C PRO A 765 0.80 -36.50 59.65
N ALA A 766 -0.30 -35.74 59.71
CA ALA A 766 -1.17 -35.69 60.87
C ALA A 766 -1.92 -37.02 61.02
N LYS A 767 -1.45 -37.89 61.93
CA LYS A 767 -2.19 -39.10 62.32
C LYS A 767 -3.55 -38.71 62.92
N PRO A 768 -4.66 -39.35 62.52
CA PRO A 768 -5.95 -39.10 63.14
C PRO A 768 -5.94 -39.61 64.59
N ARG A 769 -6.14 -38.70 65.55
CA ARG A 769 -6.48 -39.07 66.94
C ARG A 769 -7.99 -39.19 67.06
N TYR A 770 -8.52 -40.37 66.73
CA TYR A 770 -9.75 -40.84 67.35
C TYR A 770 -9.39 -41.50 68.69
N THR A 771 -9.96 -40.99 69.77
CA THR A 771 -10.13 -41.71 71.04
C THR A 771 -11.63 -41.83 71.29
N ALA A 772 -12.04 -43.01 71.78
CA ALA A 772 -13.44 -43.41 71.98
C ALA A 772 -14.18 -42.56 73.01
#